data_AF-A0A2A9F2L3-F1
#
_entry.id   AF-A0A2A9F2L3-F1
#
_cell.length_a   1.000
_cell.length_b   1.000
_cell.length_c   1.000
_cell.angle_alpha   90.00
_cell.angle_beta   90.00
_cell.angle_gamma   90.00
#
_symmetry.space_group_name_H-M   'P 1'
#
loop_
_entity.id
_entity.type
_entity.pdbx_description
1 polymer ?
#
loop_
_entity_poly.entity_id
_entity_poly.type
_entity_poly.pdbx_seq_one_letter_code
_entity_poly.pdbx_strand_id
1 'polypeptide(L)'
;MVSRTRRAGVVVTAVLLALAAVPVGTLPAGAATLSDAGADAFAELSACVAGTDRLVASIVVDESASLKSTDPADERVGAVEVAVDTLAALEASGADVDVELAVFGEQHTRLVGWGSPSGEHGQRVRQAIRDELPSRKEAQHTDYREALHETQASIAARQAQVDGDSCSAVLWFTDGKLDVGADGADPADEDARKELCRPGGIVDGIRSSGTTVIALALFAQGDDTVTPRNRHQLRAVAEGEGKGVTCGTLPVPDGAVGGAYLRADQPSALRRLFSGAGALMEGFTPSDGGALACPLDCPVVVHADAAVGSFRIVHEVEAGGAPMRLTAPDGSTHELTRGSGGTSGSSISTTENDGLFVTDVTPGPAGAGDWLLDGDSGTVVDLYHRWGASVEVVSIEDADGLVIGEENTLALTVHSLDGTVAPPSLFADPVGLTVTVDGETVPATPQDDGTYTVPVIVPADSVPAEVEVAVTAVAVSAPHRVPLGPVVAVVGVPTVLPATYPTITPTRLDLPRMPADEPTTAAFDLSGPADGETSACFGSAAIDGPVQAGRIDLGVDDGAAPGGCVVIPAGATVSVPVTVTAESVADGSLSGTLPVTVTGANGGEEITLEVPVSGSMFRPVDEGKRWLILIALLVGAVGLAWATAETGRRLADRYRLGDDLRYARVQVRIDAGGVRRRDGDLLITPDDFRRAGVPAVTSRFEVAGLVFDRTAPIVPLLPMQGRVRAHGQLVLTGVGTPSHVLDEKGSAAPVRFPGTGHLYLLLQPPAERTPETSDGLDADLVLLVPARHGSVGGPIARWTADLTSYTQWPEIVEAARAAFAARERGSAPAGRSPRPGRLRRADRRPSSASEAPATTATTDPAVPDLVTGARPADTGPPSFGDGPPSFGDGSPSSPSRRGRTRPTSWDDPPSRDRRDPPPASQPSTPTSSDDGPPPAFG
;
A
#
# COMPACT_ATOMS: atom_id res chain seq x y z
N MET A 1 -43.85 25.78 -72.79
CA MET A 1 -45.06 26.46 -72.27
C MET A 1 -45.13 26.14 -70.77
N VAL A 2 -45.20 27.11 -69.84
CA VAL A 2 -46.32 28.06 -69.58
C VAL A 2 -47.56 27.30 -69.10
N SER A 3 -48.13 27.50 -67.89
CA SER A 3 -47.67 28.27 -66.71
C SER A 3 -48.58 28.05 -65.48
N ARG A 4 -48.09 28.41 -64.27
CA ARG A 4 -48.84 29.03 -63.13
C ARG A 4 -50.10 28.30 -62.59
N THR A 5 -50.08 27.70 -61.39
CA THR A 5 -50.25 28.34 -60.04
C THR A 5 -51.54 29.13 -59.80
N ARG A 6 -52.29 28.78 -58.74
CA ARG A 6 -52.48 29.61 -57.52
C ARG A 6 -53.16 28.84 -56.37
N ARG A 7 -53.09 29.39 -55.15
CA ARG A 7 -53.63 28.85 -53.88
C ARG A 7 -54.97 29.49 -53.50
N ALA A 8 -55.87 28.72 -52.89
CA ALA A 8 -56.80 29.09 -51.80
C ALA A 8 -57.68 27.87 -51.48
N GLY A 9 -58.08 27.56 -50.24
CA GLY A 9 -57.71 28.11 -48.93
C GLY A 9 -58.11 27.12 -47.82
N VAL A 10 -57.57 27.25 -46.60
CA VAL A 10 -57.81 26.31 -45.50
C VAL A 10 -58.88 26.84 -44.55
N VAL A 11 -59.97 26.08 -44.38
CA VAL A 11 -60.90 26.19 -43.25
C VAL A 11 -61.39 24.78 -42.89
N VAL A 12 -60.90 24.24 -41.77
CA VAL A 12 -61.54 23.14 -41.02
C VAL A 12 -61.33 23.48 -39.54
N THR A 13 -62.40 23.45 -38.74
CA THR A 13 -62.37 23.78 -37.32
C THR A 13 -63.14 22.72 -36.54
N ALA A 14 -62.56 22.27 -35.42
CA ALA A 14 -63.15 21.42 -34.39
C ALA A 14 -63.73 20.06 -34.81
N VAL A 15 -63.10 18.98 -34.35
CA VAL A 15 -63.56 18.17 -33.19
C VAL A 15 -62.45 17.15 -32.84
N LEU A 16 -62.47 16.61 -31.62
CA LEU A 16 -61.54 15.60 -31.06
C LEU A 16 -60.09 16.06 -30.81
N LEU A 17 -59.85 16.63 -29.62
CA LEU A 17 -58.61 16.39 -28.88
C LEU A 17 -58.84 16.57 -27.36
N ALA A 18 -59.63 15.66 -26.79
CA ALA A 18 -59.71 15.46 -25.35
C ALA A 18 -58.77 14.31 -24.97
N LEU A 19 -57.46 14.60 -24.90
CA LEU A 19 -56.45 13.73 -24.31
C LEU A 19 -55.97 14.33 -22.99
N ALA A 20 -55.55 13.47 -22.07
CA ALA A 20 -55.31 13.83 -20.68
C ALA A 20 -54.31 14.99 -20.52
N ALA A 21 -54.75 16.05 -19.85
CA ALA A 21 -53.84 16.88 -19.07
C ALA A 21 -53.38 16.04 -17.87
N VAL A 22 -52.35 15.22 -18.08
CA VAL A 22 -51.59 14.63 -16.98
C VAL A 22 -50.93 15.80 -16.27
N PRO A 23 -51.13 15.99 -14.95
CA PRO A 23 -50.32 16.96 -14.21
C PRO A 23 -48.87 16.48 -14.32
N VAL A 24 -48.00 17.31 -14.88
CA VAL A 24 -46.56 17.10 -14.78
C VAL A 24 -46.22 17.35 -13.32
N GLY A 25 -46.28 16.28 -12.52
CA GLY A 25 -45.83 16.31 -11.14
C GLY A 25 -44.36 16.68 -11.15
N THR A 26 -44.03 17.83 -10.60
CA THR A 26 -42.67 18.18 -10.21
C THR A 26 -42.23 17.16 -9.18
N LEU A 27 -41.50 16.14 -9.63
CA LEU A 27 -40.76 15.28 -8.73
C LEU A 27 -39.80 16.18 -7.93
N PRO A 28 -39.76 16.10 -6.60
CA PRO A 28 -38.77 16.84 -5.83
C PRO A 28 -37.38 16.35 -6.28
N ALA A 29 -36.47 17.30 -6.50
CA ALA A 29 -35.06 16.96 -6.70
C ALA A 29 -34.57 16.25 -5.43
N GLY A 30 -33.90 15.11 -5.59
CA GLY A 30 -33.52 14.28 -4.46
C GLY A 30 -32.49 14.98 -3.57
N ALA A 31 -32.90 15.36 -2.36
CA ALA A 31 -31.96 15.45 -1.26
C ALA A 31 -31.37 14.05 -1.02
N ALA A 32 -30.08 13.98 -0.72
CA ALA A 32 -29.48 12.77 -0.19
C ALA A 32 -29.92 12.60 1.27
N THR A 33 -31.08 11.97 1.49
CA THR A 33 -31.54 11.62 2.84
C THR A 33 -30.61 10.56 3.42
N LEU A 34 -29.94 10.89 4.52
CA LEU A 34 -29.20 9.91 5.32
C LEU A 34 -30.15 8.85 5.90
N SER A 35 -29.56 7.75 6.35
CA SER A 35 -30.18 6.82 7.28
C SER A 35 -29.97 7.30 8.72
N ASP A 36 -30.73 6.73 9.65
CA ASP A 36 -30.57 6.99 11.09
C ASP A 36 -29.14 6.60 11.52
N ALA A 37 -28.72 5.36 11.25
CA ALA A 37 -27.37 4.86 11.51
C ALA A 37 -26.24 5.70 10.85
N GLY A 38 -26.51 6.33 9.70
CA GLY A 38 -25.57 7.24 9.06
C GLY A 38 -25.47 8.58 9.76
N ALA A 39 -26.56 9.09 10.34
CA ALA A 39 -26.55 10.29 11.18
C ALA A 39 -25.85 10.02 12.52
N ASP A 40 -26.13 8.86 13.13
CA ASP A 40 -25.48 8.39 14.36
C ASP A 40 -23.95 8.30 14.16
N ALA A 41 -23.48 7.63 13.10
CA ALA A 41 -22.05 7.51 12.77
C ALA A 41 -21.34 8.86 12.53
N PHE A 42 -22.03 9.88 12.02
CA PHE A 42 -21.46 11.23 11.92
C PHE A 42 -21.40 11.95 13.29
N ALA A 43 -22.36 11.70 14.18
CA ALA A 43 -22.36 12.25 15.52
C ALA A 43 -21.32 11.58 16.43
N GLU A 44 -21.14 10.26 16.33
CA GLU A 44 -20.02 9.49 16.92
C GLU A 44 -18.67 10.08 16.51
N LEU A 45 -18.44 10.25 15.20
CA LEU A 45 -17.19 10.82 14.67
C LEU A 45 -16.97 12.26 15.14
N SER A 46 -18.02 13.08 15.20
CA SER A 46 -17.94 14.46 15.69
C SER A 46 -17.61 14.52 17.18
N ALA A 47 -18.24 13.66 18.00
CA ALA A 47 -17.97 13.56 19.43
C ALA A 47 -16.54 13.08 19.71
N CYS A 48 -16.07 12.08 18.96
CA CYS A 48 -14.69 11.62 19.01
C CYS A 48 -13.70 12.76 18.73
N VAL A 49 -13.91 13.53 17.65
CA VAL A 49 -13.00 14.63 17.26
C VAL A 49 -13.03 15.75 18.32
N ALA A 50 -14.19 16.05 18.90
CA ALA A 50 -14.31 17.01 20.00
C ALA A 50 -13.68 16.54 21.32
N GLY A 51 -13.49 15.24 21.52
CA GLY A 51 -12.82 14.66 22.71
C GLY A 51 -11.31 14.46 22.54
N THR A 52 -10.80 14.33 21.31
CA THR A 52 -9.39 14.03 21.01
C THR A 52 -8.62 15.17 20.35
N ASP A 53 -9.31 16.22 19.89
CA ASP A 53 -8.79 17.28 19.01
C ASP A 53 -8.08 16.76 17.73
N ARG A 54 -8.27 15.49 17.31
CA ARG A 54 -7.49 14.91 16.20
C ARG A 54 -8.22 13.91 15.30
N LEU A 55 -8.06 14.08 13.98
CA LEU A 55 -8.62 13.22 12.94
C LEU A 55 -7.57 12.73 11.93
N VAL A 56 -7.57 11.42 11.66
CA VAL A 56 -6.78 10.75 10.60
C VAL A 56 -7.74 10.26 9.50
N ALA A 57 -7.81 10.96 8.37
CA ALA A 57 -8.76 10.70 7.30
C ALA A 57 -8.08 10.18 6.01
N SER A 58 -8.35 8.93 5.61
CA SER A 58 -7.88 8.42 4.30
C SER A 58 -8.95 8.66 3.23
N ILE A 59 -8.59 9.39 2.17
CA ILE A 59 -9.44 9.58 0.99
C ILE A 59 -9.08 8.50 -0.03
N VAL A 60 -10.03 7.61 -0.34
CA VAL A 60 -9.80 6.43 -1.18
C VAL A 60 -10.77 6.46 -2.36
N VAL A 61 -10.22 6.55 -3.57
CA VAL A 61 -11.00 6.80 -4.80
C VAL A 61 -10.85 5.67 -5.81
N ASP A 62 -11.99 5.13 -6.23
CA ASP A 62 -12.10 4.14 -7.30
C ASP A 62 -11.47 4.65 -8.62
N GLU A 63 -10.70 3.80 -9.30
CA GLU A 63 -10.14 4.05 -10.64
C GLU A 63 -10.49 2.95 -11.67
N SER A 64 -11.55 2.19 -11.40
CA SER A 64 -12.10 1.15 -12.28
C SER A 64 -12.63 1.70 -13.62
N ALA A 65 -12.72 0.82 -14.61
CA ALA A 65 -13.18 1.16 -15.95
C ALA A 65 -14.69 1.45 -16.05
N SER A 66 -15.52 1.08 -15.05
CA SER A 66 -16.95 1.42 -15.06
C SER A 66 -17.22 2.91 -14.83
N LEU A 67 -16.29 3.63 -14.19
CA LEU A 67 -16.32 5.10 -14.05
C LEU A 67 -16.39 5.84 -15.39
N LYS A 68 -15.97 5.23 -16.51
CA LYS A 68 -16.21 5.78 -17.86
C LYS A 68 -17.70 5.92 -18.23
N SER A 69 -18.59 5.24 -17.50
CA SER A 69 -20.04 5.20 -17.68
C SER A 69 -20.78 5.80 -16.48
N THR A 70 -20.31 5.52 -15.26
CA THR A 70 -20.91 5.98 -14.00
C THR A 70 -20.46 7.38 -13.57
N ASP A 71 -19.27 7.83 -14.00
CA ASP A 71 -18.78 9.22 -13.87
C ASP A 71 -18.10 9.72 -15.18
N PRO A 72 -18.87 9.93 -16.26
CA PRO A 72 -18.34 10.29 -17.58
C PRO A 72 -17.82 11.73 -17.67
N ALA A 73 -18.15 12.58 -16.70
CA ALA A 73 -17.77 14.00 -16.64
C ALA A 73 -16.65 14.30 -15.62
N ASP A 74 -16.20 13.29 -14.87
CA ASP A 74 -15.19 13.41 -13.80
C ASP A 74 -15.64 14.26 -12.60
N GLU A 75 -16.94 14.18 -12.27
CA GLU A 75 -17.60 14.88 -11.15
C GLU A 75 -17.00 14.46 -9.80
N ARG A 76 -16.45 13.24 -9.69
CA ARG A 76 -15.72 12.79 -8.49
C ARG A 76 -14.54 13.70 -8.16
N VAL A 77 -13.97 14.43 -9.13
CA VAL A 77 -12.83 15.33 -8.90
C VAL A 77 -13.25 16.50 -8.02
N GLY A 78 -14.28 17.25 -8.42
CA GLY A 78 -14.81 18.36 -7.61
C GLY A 78 -15.37 17.88 -6.27
N ALA A 79 -15.94 16.67 -6.24
CA ALA A 79 -16.42 16.05 -5.02
C ALA A 79 -15.29 15.75 -4.01
N VAL A 80 -14.16 15.21 -4.47
CA VAL A 80 -12.97 15.00 -3.64
C VAL A 80 -12.35 16.34 -3.22
N GLU A 81 -12.36 17.38 -4.07
CA GLU A 81 -11.89 18.72 -3.65
C GLU A 81 -12.73 19.30 -2.51
N VAL A 82 -14.06 19.18 -2.55
CA VAL A 82 -14.94 19.62 -1.44
C VAL A 82 -14.69 18.81 -0.17
N ALA A 83 -14.36 17.52 -0.26
CA ALA A 83 -13.98 16.71 0.90
C ALA A 83 -12.67 17.21 1.56
N VAL A 84 -11.67 17.60 0.76
CA VAL A 84 -10.42 18.20 1.29
C VAL A 84 -10.64 19.62 1.83
N ASP A 85 -11.52 20.41 1.21
CA ASP A 85 -11.91 21.72 1.73
C ASP A 85 -12.68 21.61 3.06
N THR A 86 -13.51 20.57 3.22
CA THR A 86 -14.19 20.21 4.48
C THR A 86 -13.19 19.85 5.58
N LEU A 87 -12.25 18.95 5.31
CA LEU A 87 -11.21 18.58 6.27
C LEU A 87 -10.33 19.78 6.66
N ALA A 88 -10.08 20.72 5.74
CA ALA A 88 -9.39 21.97 6.02
C ALA A 88 -10.24 22.98 6.82
N ALA A 89 -11.57 22.96 6.70
CA ALA A 89 -12.47 23.76 7.53
C ALA A 89 -12.52 23.23 8.97
N LEU A 90 -12.55 21.90 9.15
CA LEU A 90 -12.43 21.25 10.46
C LEU A 90 -11.08 21.56 11.11
N GLU A 91 -9.98 21.50 10.36
CA GLU A 91 -8.64 21.91 10.84
C GLU A 91 -8.61 23.39 11.27
N ALA A 92 -9.25 24.27 10.48
CA ALA A 92 -9.38 25.70 10.82
C ALA A 92 -10.30 25.98 12.02
N SER A 93 -11.10 25.00 12.47
CA SER A 93 -11.99 25.11 13.64
C SER A 93 -11.28 24.78 14.97
N GLY A 94 -10.18 24.02 14.94
CA GLY A 94 -9.34 23.74 16.11
C GLY A 94 -8.61 22.40 16.09
N ALA A 95 -9.12 21.41 15.36
CA ALA A 95 -8.58 20.04 15.37
C ALA A 95 -7.29 19.88 14.53
N ASP A 96 -6.38 19.03 14.97
CA ASP A 96 -5.28 18.51 14.14
C ASP A 96 -5.84 17.50 13.13
N VAL A 97 -5.79 17.81 11.83
CA VAL A 97 -6.28 16.90 10.78
C VAL A 97 -5.13 16.42 9.89
N ASP A 98 -4.95 15.11 9.80
CA ASP A 98 -4.10 14.45 8.80
C ASP A 98 -4.97 13.83 7.71
N VAL A 99 -4.65 14.10 6.44
CA VAL A 99 -5.26 13.47 5.27
C VAL A 99 -4.21 12.74 4.42
N GLU A 100 -4.61 11.63 3.78
CA GLU A 100 -3.90 11.08 2.62
C GLU A 100 -4.85 10.90 1.43
N LEU A 101 -4.30 10.75 0.23
CA LEU A 101 -5.06 10.46 -0.99
C LEU A 101 -4.53 9.18 -1.65
N ALA A 102 -5.42 8.21 -1.81
CA ALA A 102 -5.16 6.95 -2.50
C ALA A 102 -6.23 6.66 -3.56
N VAL A 103 -5.88 5.78 -4.49
CA VAL A 103 -6.79 5.22 -5.49
C VAL A 103 -6.77 3.70 -5.46
N PHE A 104 -7.84 3.06 -5.96
CA PHE A 104 -7.91 1.60 -6.01
C PHE A 104 -8.65 1.05 -7.24
N GLY A 105 -8.32 -0.19 -7.59
CA GLY A 105 -9.00 -0.98 -8.62
C GLY A 105 -8.54 -2.44 -8.55
N GLU A 106 -7.59 -2.81 -9.41
CA GLU A 106 -6.84 -4.08 -9.30
C GLU A 106 -5.80 -4.08 -8.16
N GLN A 107 -5.39 -2.89 -7.70
CA GLN A 107 -4.38 -2.67 -6.66
C GLN A 107 -4.69 -1.40 -5.86
N HIS A 108 -4.20 -1.30 -4.62
CA HIS A 108 -4.24 -0.05 -3.85
C HIS A 108 -3.00 0.82 -4.10
N THR A 109 -3.18 2.08 -4.51
CA THR A 109 -2.08 3.02 -4.81
C THR A 109 -2.29 4.38 -4.12
N ARG A 110 -1.43 4.69 -3.14
CA ARG A 110 -1.30 6.04 -2.57
C ARG A 110 -0.75 7.02 -3.61
N LEU A 111 -1.48 8.11 -3.87
CA LEU A 111 -1.03 9.24 -4.70
C LEU A 111 -0.28 10.28 -3.87
N VAL A 112 -0.84 10.65 -2.71
CA VAL A 112 -0.24 11.57 -1.73
C VAL A 112 -0.36 10.93 -0.35
N GLY A 113 0.75 10.85 0.40
CA GLY A 113 0.73 10.33 1.77
C GLY A 113 0.24 11.34 2.80
N TRP A 114 0.34 10.98 4.07
CA TRP A 114 -0.20 11.74 5.21
C TRP A 114 0.33 13.19 5.36
N GLY A 115 -0.59 14.10 5.71
CA GLY A 115 -0.31 15.44 6.25
C GLY A 115 -1.55 16.36 6.22
N SER A 116 -1.40 17.60 6.67
CA SER A 116 -2.47 18.61 6.75
C SER A 116 -3.29 18.79 5.45
N PRO A 117 -4.64 18.87 5.51
CA PRO A 117 -5.49 19.23 4.37
C PRO A 117 -5.35 20.70 3.95
N SER A 118 -4.61 21.52 4.71
CA SER A 118 -4.27 22.91 4.43
C SER A 118 -2.82 23.11 3.96
N GLY A 119 -2.44 24.37 3.73
CA GLY A 119 -1.06 24.77 3.46
C GLY A 119 -0.46 24.15 2.19
N GLU A 120 0.83 23.84 2.22
CA GLU A 120 1.53 23.21 1.09
C GLU A 120 1.07 21.76 0.87
N HIS A 121 0.73 21.04 1.94
CA HIS A 121 0.29 19.65 1.82
C HIS A 121 -1.07 19.57 1.12
N GLY A 122 -2.07 20.29 1.63
CA GLY A 122 -3.38 20.42 1.00
C GLY A 122 -3.35 20.92 -0.44
N GLN A 123 -2.36 21.73 -0.81
CA GLN A 123 -2.15 22.14 -2.21
C GLN A 123 -1.65 20.99 -3.10
N ARG A 124 -0.76 20.12 -2.59
CA ARG A 124 -0.34 18.91 -3.32
C ARG A 124 -1.47 17.89 -3.46
N VAL A 125 -2.30 17.72 -2.44
CA VAL A 125 -3.51 16.86 -2.50
C VAL A 125 -4.48 17.39 -3.58
N ARG A 126 -4.88 18.67 -3.50
CA ARG A 126 -5.73 19.32 -4.53
C ARG A 126 -5.09 19.31 -5.93
N GLN A 127 -3.76 19.34 -6.04
CA GLN A 127 -3.09 19.17 -7.34
C GLN A 127 -3.22 17.74 -7.86
N ALA A 128 -2.91 16.71 -7.07
CA ALA A 128 -3.04 15.32 -7.49
C ALA A 128 -4.50 14.96 -7.88
N ILE A 129 -5.49 15.52 -7.18
CA ILE A 129 -6.92 15.39 -7.51
C ILE A 129 -7.19 15.86 -8.94
N ARG A 130 -6.74 17.05 -9.33
CA ARG A 130 -7.00 17.61 -10.67
C ARG A 130 -6.09 17.05 -11.77
N ASP A 131 -4.83 16.75 -11.45
CA ASP A 131 -3.83 16.33 -12.44
C ASP A 131 -3.92 14.82 -12.76
N GLU A 132 -4.34 13.97 -11.80
CA GLU A 132 -4.38 12.51 -11.99
C GLU A 132 -5.79 11.93 -12.12
N LEU A 133 -6.72 12.23 -11.20
CA LEU A 133 -8.00 11.52 -11.10
C LEU A 133 -8.86 11.51 -12.39
N PRO A 134 -8.95 12.58 -13.22
CA PRO A 134 -9.69 12.53 -14.48
C PRO A 134 -9.23 11.43 -15.45
N SER A 135 -7.96 11.03 -15.37
CA SER A 135 -7.36 9.98 -16.21
C SER A 135 -7.47 8.58 -15.60
N ARG A 136 -7.71 8.50 -14.29
CA ARG A 136 -7.79 7.26 -13.50
C ARG A 136 -9.21 6.71 -13.53
N LYS A 137 -9.50 5.97 -14.60
CA LYS A 137 -10.73 5.20 -14.84
C LYS A 137 -10.46 4.06 -15.83
N GLU A 138 -9.39 3.30 -15.58
CA GLU A 138 -8.77 2.34 -16.51
C GLU A 138 -8.49 0.96 -15.91
N ALA A 139 -8.60 0.75 -14.59
CA ALA A 139 -8.41 -0.56 -13.98
C ALA A 139 -9.54 -1.54 -14.39
N GLN A 140 -9.22 -2.83 -14.58
CA GLN A 140 -10.19 -3.80 -15.10
C GLN A 140 -11.13 -4.36 -14.03
N HIS A 141 -10.74 -4.25 -12.76
CA HIS A 141 -11.40 -4.81 -11.59
C HIS A 141 -11.46 -3.78 -10.46
N THR A 142 -12.28 -4.08 -9.45
CA THR A 142 -12.69 -3.17 -8.39
C THR A 142 -12.67 -3.91 -7.04
N ASP A 143 -11.47 -4.33 -6.60
CA ASP A 143 -11.32 -5.21 -5.43
C ASP A 143 -11.31 -4.42 -4.11
N TYR A 144 -12.48 -4.41 -3.45
CA TYR A 144 -12.65 -3.75 -2.16
C TYR A 144 -11.79 -4.38 -1.06
N ARG A 145 -11.36 -5.65 -1.18
CA ARG A 145 -10.67 -6.37 -0.10
C ARG A 145 -9.24 -5.86 0.10
N GLU A 146 -8.45 -5.81 -0.98
CA GLU A 146 -7.08 -5.28 -0.92
C GLU A 146 -7.10 -3.79 -0.55
N ALA A 147 -7.98 -3.02 -1.19
CA ALA A 147 -8.12 -1.59 -0.95
C ALA A 147 -8.47 -1.25 0.50
N LEU A 148 -9.48 -1.91 1.09
CA LEU A 148 -9.86 -1.67 2.50
C LEU A 148 -8.80 -2.18 3.48
N HIS A 149 -8.16 -3.33 3.22
CA HIS A 149 -7.06 -3.85 4.04
C HIS A 149 -5.86 -2.89 4.07
N GLU A 150 -5.40 -2.42 2.91
CA GLU A 150 -4.25 -1.51 2.82
C GLU A 150 -4.60 -0.10 3.35
N THR A 151 -5.87 0.33 3.23
CA THR A 151 -6.38 1.56 3.87
C THR A 151 -6.31 1.44 5.40
N GLN A 152 -6.79 0.33 5.96
CA GLN A 152 -6.73 0.08 7.41
C GLN A 152 -5.29 0.04 7.91
N ALA A 153 -4.41 -0.68 7.21
CA ALA A 153 -2.98 -0.74 7.53
C ALA A 153 -2.31 0.63 7.45
N SER A 154 -2.73 1.49 6.51
CA SER A 154 -2.24 2.87 6.37
C SER A 154 -2.66 3.76 7.54
N ILE A 155 -3.94 3.70 7.92
CA ILE A 155 -4.52 4.45 9.05
C ILE A 155 -3.86 4.03 10.37
N ALA A 156 -3.81 2.74 10.66
CA ALA A 156 -3.17 2.22 11.88
C ALA A 156 -1.68 2.58 11.94
N ALA A 157 -0.98 2.55 10.80
CA ALA A 157 0.41 3.00 10.72
C ALA A 157 0.57 4.52 10.94
N ARG A 158 -0.44 5.35 10.65
CA ARG A 158 -0.42 6.79 10.96
C ARG A 158 -0.80 7.08 12.41
N GLN A 159 -1.82 6.43 12.94
CA GLN A 159 -2.20 6.52 14.37
C GLN A 159 -1.00 6.15 15.26
N ALA A 160 -0.24 5.10 14.93
CA ALA A 160 0.98 4.72 15.64
C ALA A 160 2.19 5.69 15.51
N GLN A 161 2.03 6.82 14.81
CA GLN A 161 3.00 7.90 14.59
C GLN A 161 2.56 9.28 15.14
N VAL A 162 1.31 9.45 15.55
CA VAL A 162 0.83 10.68 16.21
C VAL A 162 0.80 10.48 17.73
N ASP A 163 0.99 11.56 18.49
CA ASP A 163 1.06 11.50 19.96
C ASP A 163 -0.32 11.69 20.59
N GLY A 164 -0.82 10.67 21.29
CA GLY A 164 -2.16 10.65 21.91
C GLY A 164 -3.21 9.96 21.03
N ASP A 165 -4.43 9.85 21.55
CA ASP A 165 -5.56 9.25 20.85
C ASP A 165 -5.98 10.05 19.62
N SER A 166 -6.63 9.40 18.64
CA SER A 166 -7.07 10.05 17.41
C SER A 166 -8.16 9.26 16.68
N CYS A 167 -9.18 9.99 16.25
CA CYS A 167 -10.28 9.45 15.45
C CYS A 167 -9.79 9.07 14.05
N SER A 168 -10.44 8.09 13.43
CA SER A 168 -10.10 7.69 12.06
C SER A 168 -11.32 7.55 11.16
N ALA A 169 -11.17 7.97 9.90
CA ALA A 169 -12.23 7.92 8.92
C ALA A 169 -11.71 7.50 7.54
N VAL A 170 -12.56 6.78 6.78
CA VAL A 170 -12.33 6.48 5.36
C VAL A 170 -13.41 7.17 4.55
N LEU A 171 -13.01 8.10 3.70
CA LEU A 171 -13.86 8.73 2.70
C LEU A 171 -13.76 7.91 1.41
N TRP A 172 -14.74 7.03 1.20
CA TRP A 172 -14.69 5.93 0.24
C TRP A 172 -15.54 6.21 -1.01
N PHE A 173 -14.90 6.63 -2.11
CA PHE A 173 -15.57 7.03 -3.35
C PHE A 173 -15.58 5.87 -4.36
N THR A 174 -16.75 5.42 -4.82
CA THR A 174 -16.90 4.30 -5.77
C THR A 174 -18.28 4.28 -6.43
N ASP A 175 -18.43 3.60 -7.57
CA ASP A 175 -19.74 3.31 -8.17
C ASP A 175 -20.46 2.08 -7.56
N GLY A 176 -19.92 1.51 -6.47
CA GLY A 176 -20.56 0.43 -5.71
C GLY A 176 -20.42 -0.97 -6.34
N LYS A 177 -19.79 -1.09 -7.51
CA LYS A 177 -19.60 -2.36 -8.20
C LYS A 177 -18.29 -3.03 -7.76
N LEU A 178 -18.32 -3.76 -6.65
CA LEU A 178 -17.29 -4.78 -6.37
C LEU A 178 -17.33 -5.84 -7.49
N ASP A 179 -16.25 -5.93 -8.26
CA ASP A 179 -15.93 -7.02 -9.19
C ASP A 179 -14.43 -7.41 -9.14
N VAL A 180 -14.17 -8.71 -9.25
CA VAL A 180 -12.83 -9.31 -9.23
C VAL A 180 -12.66 -10.42 -10.29
N GLY A 181 -13.75 -10.79 -10.97
CA GLY A 181 -13.76 -11.71 -12.11
C GLY A 181 -13.61 -11.02 -13.47
N ALA A 182 -13.30 -11.82 -14.51
CA ALA A 182 -13.11 -11.33 -15.88
C ALA A 182 -14.42 -10.89 -16.59
N ASP A 183 -15.56 -11.40 -16.11
CA ASP A 183 -16.90 -10.98 -16.48
C ASP A 183 -17.67 -10.74 -15.17
N GLY A 184 -18.05 -9.49 -14.85
CA GLY A 184 -18.54 -9.03 -13.53
C GLY A 184 -19.93 -9.54 -13.08
N ALA A 185 -20.12 -10.86 -13.12
CA ALA A 185 -21.18 -11.65 -12.50
C ALA A 185 -20.62 -13.04 -12.12
N ASP A 186 -19.35 -13.08 -11.72
CA ASP A 186 -18.56 -14.30 -11.50
C ASP A 186 -18.82 -14.84 -10.08
N PRO A 187 -18.83 -16.17 -9.86
CA PRO A 187 -18.65 -16.75 -8.53
C PRO A 187 -17.52 -16.12 -7.70
N ALA A 188 -16.45 -15.63 -8.33
CA ALA A 188 -15.38 -14.88 -7.68
C ALA A 188 -15.87 -13.59 -6.98
N ASP A 189 -16.81 -12.85 -7.59
CA ASP A 189 -17.37 -11.62 -7.01
C ASP A 189 -18.20 -11.93 -5.76
N GLU A 190 -18.92 -13.05 -5.75
CA GLU A 190 -19.70 -13.51 -4.60
C GLU A 190 -18.83 -14.12 -3.49
N ASP A 191 -17.70 -14.76 -3.82
CA ASP A 191 -16.73 -15.23 -2.82
C ASP A 191 -15.94 -14.06 -2.20
N ALA A 192 -15.54 -13.06 -2.99
CA ALA A 192 -14.94 -11.82 -2.49
C ALA A 192 -15.90 -11.04 -1.58
N ARG A 193 -17.20 -10.98 -1.92
CA ARG A 193 -18.24 -10.44 -1.02
C ARG A 193 -18.34 -11.20 0.29
N LYS A 194 -18.28 -12.53 0.29
CA LYS A 194 -18.29 -13.34 1.54
C LYS A 194 -17.04 -13.09 2.39
N GLU A 195 -15.87 -12.91 1.78
CA GLU A 195 -14.63 -12.62 2.50
C GLU A 195 -14.66 -11.23 3.15
N LEU A 196 -15.17 -10.23 2.43
CA LEU A 196 -15.38 -8.86 2.91
C LEU A 196 -16.41 -8.80 4.05
N CYS A 197 -17.54 -9.51 3.89
CA CYS A 197 -18.78 -9.30 4.64
C CYS A 197 -19.18 -10.42 5.62
N ARG A 198 -18.37 -11.48 5.78
CA ARG A 198 -18.57 -12.45 6.88
C ARG A 198 -18.36 -11.77 8.25
N PRO A 199 -18.97 -12.29 9.34
CA PRO A 199 -18.55 -11.96 10.70
C PRO A 199 -17.04 -12.19 10.91
N GLY A 200 -16.38 -11.27 11.60
CA GLY A 200 -14.92 -11.20 11.73
C GLY A 200 -14.19 -11.00 10.39
N GLY A 201 -14.88 -10.39 9.42
CA GLY A 201 -14.37 -10.05 8.09
C GLY A 201 -13.58 -8.75 8.04
N ILE A 202 -13.21 -8.30 6.84
CA ILE A 202 -12.42 -7.07 6.65
C ILE A 202 -13.21 -5.84 7.14
N VAL A 203 -14.53 -5.79 6.89
CA VAL A 203 -15.37 -4.67 7.33
C VAL A 203 -15.51 -4.61 8.85
N ASP A 204 -15.65 -5.76 9.52
CA ASP A 204 -15.69 -5.81 10.99
C ASP A 204 -14.36 -5.33 11.59
N GLY A 205 -13.23 -5.76 11.00
CA GLY A 205 -11.91 -5.31 11.43
C GLY A 205 -11.74 -3.79 11.40
N ILE A 206 -12.30 -3.12 10.38
CA ILE A 206 -12.25 -1.66 10.24
C ILE A 206 -13.13 -0.96 11.30
N ARG A 207 -14.34 -1.47 11.54
CA ARG A 207 -15.23 -0.94 12.59
C ARG A 207 -14.62 -1.12 13.99
N SER A 208 -14.03 -2.29 14.27
CA SER A 208 -13.35 -2.56 15.56
C SER A 208 -12.00 -1.86 15.70
N SER A 209 -11.45 -1.26 14.64
CA SER A 209 -10.32 -0.33 14.73
C SER A 209 -10.74 1.13 14.87
N GLY A 210 -11.99 1.40 15.28
CA GLY A 210 -12.51 2.75 15.50
C GLY A 210 -12.58 3.61 14.24
N THR A 211 -12.61 2.99 13.05
CA THR A 211 -12.48 3.67 11.77
C THR A 211 -13.84 3.82 11.08
N THR A 212 -14.38 5.03 11.07
CA THR A 212 -15.70 5.33 10.46
C THR A 212 -15.62 5.24 8.93
N VAL A 213 -16.47 4.41 8.32
CA VAL A 213 -16.53 4.29 6.84
C VAL A 213 -17.65 5.16 6.28
N ILE A 214 -17.28 6.22 5.56
CA ILE A 214 -18.21 7.10 4.85
C ILE A 214 -18.19 6.70 3.37
N ALA A 215 -19.17 5.88 2.96
CA ALA A 215 -19.27 5.35 1.60
C ALA A 215 -20.06 6.30 0.69
N LEU A 216 -19.40 6.77 -0.36
CA LEU A 216 -19.86 7.83 -1.25
C LEU A 216 -20.08 7.28 -2.66
N ALA A 217 -21.34 7.27 -3.06
CA ALA A 217 -21.81 6.46 -4.17
C ALA A 217 -21.96 7.27 -5.47
N LEU A 218 -21.07 7.01 -6.43
CA LEU A 218 -20.96 7.71 -7.71
C LEU A 218 -21.90 7.10 -8.76
N PHE A 219 -23.06 7.73 -9.00
CA PHE A 219 -24.04 7.24 -9.99
C PHE A 219 -24.50 8.31 -10.99
N ALA A 220 -24.19 8.12 -12.27
CA ALA A 220 -24.95 8.71 -13.37
C ALA A 220 -26.36 8.07 -13.46
N GLN A 221 -27.40 8.86 -13.78
CA GLN A 221 -28.75 8.31 -13.96
C GLN A 221 -28.90 7.54 -15.27
N GLY A 222 -29.58 6.39 -15.19
CA GLY A 222 -29.99 5.61 -16.34
C GLY A 222 -29.01 4.54 -16.82
N ASP A 223 -27.94 4.28 -16.07
CA ASP A 223 -27.02 3.17 -16.36
C ASP A 223 -27.48 1.85 -15.72
N ASP A 224 -27.46 0.78 -16.51
CA ASP A 224 -27.76 -0.60 -16.10
C ASP A 224 -26.52 -1.34 -15.52
N THR A 225 -25.31 -0.76 -15.63
CA THR A 225 -24.06 -1.37 -15.12
C THR A 225 -24.07 -1.58 -13.60
N VAL A 226 -24.64 -0.65 -12.84
CA VAL A 226 -24.73 -0.72 -11.36
C VAL A 226 -26.12 -1.19 -10.95
N THR A 227 -26.19 -2.45 -10.50
CA THR A 227 -27.45 -3.03 -10.04
C THR A 227 -27.92 -2.41 -8.71
N PRO A 228 -29.23 -2.45 -8.37
CA PRO A 228 -29.70 -2.09 -7.04
C PRO A 228 -29.01 -2.89 -5.92
N ARG A 229 -28.64 -4.15 -6.17
CA ARG A 229 -27.91 -4.99 -5.23
C ARG A 229 -26.50 -4.47 -4.95
N ASN A 230 -25.81 -3.90 -5.96
CA ASN A 230 -24.50 -3.27 -5.78
C ASN A 230 -24.62 -2.05 -4.84
N ARG A 231 -25.65 -1.22 -5.02
CA ARG A 231 -25.93 -0.06 -4.13
C ARG A 231 -26.23 -0.49 -2.70
N HIS A 232 -26.99 -1.57 -2.55
CA HIS A 232 -27.28 -2.19 -1.25
C HIS A 232 -26.06 -2.84 -0.61
N GLN A 233 -25.16 -3.42 -1.40
CA GLN A 233 -23.88 -3.97 -0.93
C GLN A 233 -22.93 -2.86 -0.44
N LEU A 234 -22.79 -1.77 -1.19
CA LEU A 234 -22.00 -0.60 -0.78
C LEU A 234 -22.55 0.04 0.50
N ARG A 235 -23.88 0.16 0.60
CA ARG A 235 -24.54 0.64 1.83
C ARG A 235 -24.24 -0.27 3.03
N ALA A 236 -24.33 -1.59 2.87
CA ALA A 236 -24.02 -2.54 3.94
C ALA A 236 -22.53 -2.50 4.37
N VAL A 237 -21.60 -2.24 3.45
CA VAL A 237 -20.16 -2.08 3.77
C VAL A 237 -19.93 -0.90 4.73
N ALA A 238 -20.68 0.20 4.59
CA ALA A 238 -20.67 1.28 5.58
C ALA A 238 -21.54 0.95 6.81
N GLU A 239 -22.86 0.93 6.63
CA GLU A 239 -23.88 0.94 7.70
C GLU A 239 -24.24 -0.44 8.29
N GLY A 240 -23.53 -1.50 7.90
CA GLY A 240 -23.83 -2.88 8.29
C GLY A 240 -24.99 -3.52 7.50
N GLU A 241 -26.08 -2.79 7.26
CA GLU A 241 -27.21 -3.25 6.44
C GLU A 241 -27.56 -2.29 5.29
N GLY A 242 -27.91 -2.88 4.13
CA GLY A 242 -28.55 -2.20 3.02
C GLY A 242 -29.72 -3.01 2.48
N LYS A 243 -30.93 -2.80 3.02
CA LYS A 243 -32.21 -3.36 2.52
C LYS A 243 -32.15 -4.86 2.18
N GLY A 244 -31.80 -5.68 3.17
CA GLY A 244 -31.69 -7.14 3.02
C GLY A 244 -30.37 -7.63 2.41
N VAL A 245 -29.36 -6.77 2.32
CA VAL A 245 -27.95 -7.14 2.19
C VAL A 245 -27.24 -6.76 3.48
N THR A 246 -26.49 -7.69 4.08
CA THR A 246 -25.77 -7.50 5.35
C THR A 246 -24.26 -7.58 5.11
N CYS A 247 -23.46 -6.82 5.86
CA CYS A 247 -22.00 -6.91 5.77
C CYS A 247 -21.32 -6.72 7.13
N GLY A 248 -20.62 -7.77 7.57
CA GLY A 248 -20.02 -7.86 8.89
C GLY A 248 -20.95 -8.53 9.91
N THR A 249 -20.66 -8.29 11.18
CA THR A 249 -21.45 -8.70 12.34
C THR A 249 -22.64 -7.74 12.51
N LEU A 250 -23.82 -8.27 12.88
CA LEU A 250 -25.05 -7.51 13.08
C LEU A 250 -25.79 -7.98 14.36
N PRO A 251 -26.21 -7.07 15.27
CA PRO A 251 -25.91 -5.62 15.27
C PRO A 251 -24.40 -5.34 15.26
N VAL A 252 -24.02 -4.11 14.90
CA VAL A 252 -22.61 -3.69 15.04
C VAL A 252 -22.26 -3.83 16.53
N PRO A 253 -21.18 -4.54 16.90
CA PRO A 253 -20.85 -4.77 18.30
C PRO A 253 -20.54 -3.47 19.05
N ASP A 254 -20.84 -3.45 20.34
CA ASP A 254 -20.44 -2.36 21.24
C ASP A 254 -18.91 -2.19 21.21
N GLY A 255 -18.44 -0.93 21.23
CA GLY A 255 -17.03 -0.59 21.01
C GLY A 255 -16.54 -0.65 19.54
N ALA A 256 -17.39 -0.99 18.57
CA ALA A 256 -17.09 -0.88 17.14
C ALA A 256 -17.93 0.22 16.47
N VAL A 257 -17.30 1.10 15.71
CA VAL A 257 -17.97 2.31 15.19
C VAL A 257 -18.90 2.06 14.01
N GLY A 258 -19.88 2.95 13.84
CA GLY A 258 -20.77 2.97 12.68
C GLY A 258 -20.10 3.38 11.36
N GLY A 259 -20.93 3.56 10.35
CA GLY A 259 -20.54 4.10 9.04
C GLY A 259 -21.75 4.68 8.32
N ALA A 260 -21.53 5.60 7.40
CA ALA A 260 -22.59 6.33 6.70
C ALA A 260 -22.59 6.04 5.20
N TYR A 261 -23.76 5.81 4.61
CA TYR A 261 -23.91 5.67 3.16
C TYR A 261 -24.56 6.89 2.51
N LEU A 262 -23.80 7.55 1.65
CA LEU A 262 -24.16 8.81 1.01
C LEU A 262 -24.37 8.59 -0.51
N ARG A 263 -25.61 8.78 -0.96
CA ARG A 263 -26.03 8.59 -2.36
C ARG A 263 -26.08 9.90 -3.13
N ALA A 264 -25.23 10.07 -4.13
CA ALA A 264 -25.50 11.01 -5.21
C ALA A 264 -26.32 10.33 -6.31
N ASP A 265 -27.32 11.03 -6.84
CA ASP A 265 -28.04 10.65 -8.06
C ASP A 265 -28.13 11.79 -9.10
N GLN A 266 -27.34 12.85 -8.90
CA GLN A 266 -27.03 13.94 -9.82
C GLN A 266 -25.64 14.53 -9.49
N PRO A 267 -24.90 15.09 -10.46
CA PRO A 267 -23.64 15.82 -10.20
C PRO A 267 -23.76 16.96 -9.18
N SER A 268 -24.75 17.83 -9.36
CA SER A 268 -25.13 18.92 -8.44
C SER A 268 -25.81 18.44 -7.16
N ALA A 269 -26.00 17.13 -6.97
CA ALA A 269 -26.30 16.56 -5.67
C ALA A 269 -25.02 16.07 -4.98
N LEU A 270 -24.03 15.55 -5.71
CA LEU A 270 -22.76 15.04 -5.16
C LEU A 270 -21.99 16.14 -4.42
N ARG A 271 -21.83 17.33 -5.02
CA ARG A 271 -21.04 18.43 -4.43
C ARG A 271 -21.71 19.03 -3.18
N ARG A 272 -23.03 19.24 -3.23
CA ARG A 272 -23.84 19.63 -2.05
C ARG A 272 -23.85 18.54 -0.97
N LEU A 273 -23.91 17.26 -1.35
CA LEU A 273 -23.82 16.11 -0.43
C LEU A 273 -22.49 16.08 0.34
N PHE A 274 -21.37 16.44 -0.28
CA PHE A 274 -20.10 16.61 0.45
C PHE A 274 -20.14 17.78 1.43
N SER A 275 -20.67 18.93 1.03
CA SER A 275 -20.85 20.04 1.98
C SER A 275 -21.82 19.70 3.11
N GLY A 276 -22.79 18.82 2.86
CA GLY A 276 -23.68 18.26 3.86
C GLY A 276 -22.98 17.30 4.81
N ALA A 277 -22.17 16.37 4.29
CA ALA A 277 -21.33 15.49 5.10
C ALA A 277 -20.37 16.28 6.00
N GLY A 278 -19.77 17.35 5.47
CA GLY A 278 -18.97 18.29 6.25
C GLY A 278 -19.78 19.02 7.33
N ALA A 279 -20.99 19.46 7.02
CA ALA A 279 -21.90 20.04 8.01
C ALA A 279 -22.18 19.04 9.16
N LEU A 280 -22.43 17.76 8.85
CA LEU A 280 -22.62 16.72 9.86
C LEU A 280 -21.38 16.52 10.73
N MET A 281 -20.18 16.44 10.13
CA MET A 281 -18.89 16.37 10.84
C MET A 281 -18.57 17.61 11.71
N GLU A 282 -19.19 18.75 11.40
CA GLU A 282 -19.09 19.99 12.17
C GLU A 282 -20.23 20.16 13.20
N GLY A 283 -21.06 19.12 13.40
CA GLY A 283 -22.16 19.07 14.38
C GLY A 283 -23.46 19.76 13.95
N PHE A 284 -23.69 19.98 12.65
CA PHE A 284 -24.97 20.50 12.13
C PHE A 284 -25.96 19.37 11.80
N THR A 285 -27.25 19.61 12.08
CA THR A 285 -28.39 18.75 11.74
C THR A 285 -29.08 19.25 10.45
N PRO A 286 -29.48 18.38 9.51
CA PRO A 286 -30.32 18.78 8.37
C PRO A 286 -31.70 19.28 8.83
N SER A 287 -32.25 20.27 8.14
CA SER A 287 -33.58 20.82 8.48
C SER A 287 -34.73 19.89 8.11
N ASP A 288 -35.82 19.95 8.89
CA ASP A 288 -37.08 19.26 8.57
C ASP A 288 -37.57 19.63 7.16
N GLY A 289 -37.74 18.61 6.31
CA GLY A 289 -38.08 18.75 4.89
C GLY A 289 -36.91 18.59 3.92
N GLY A 290 -35.65 18.68 4.38
CA GLY A 290 -34.46 18.49 3.57
C GLY A 290 -34.21 19.62 2.55
N ALA A 291 -33.88 19.26 1.31
CA ALA A 291 -33.55 20.22 0.26
C ALA A 291 -34.75 21.09 -0.14
N LEU A 292 -34.63 22.40 0.09
CA LEU A 292 -35.62 23.41 -0.26
C LEU A 292 -35.39 23.86 -1.71
N ALA A 293 -36.30 23.48 -2.61
CA ALA A 293 -36.30 23.96 -3.99
C ALA A 293 -37.01 25.33 -4.07
N CYS A 294 -36.29 26.38 -4.49
CA CYS A 294 -36.86 27.72 -4.64
C CYS A 294 -37.91 27.78 -5.76
N PRO A 295 -39.20 28.10 -5.46
CA PRO A 295 -40.18 28.38 -6.50
C PRO A 295 -39.93 29.74 -7.18
N LEU A 296 -40.77 30.08 -8.16
CA LEU A 296 -40.84 31.46 -8.67
C LEU A 296 -41.29 32.41 -7.55
N ASP A 297 -40.51 33.46 -7.33
CA ASP A 297 -40.53 34.35 -6.16
C ASP A 297 -40.27 33.57 -4.85
N CYS A 298 -39.00 33.44 -4.46
CA CYS A 298 -38.54 32.60 -3.34
C CYS A 298 -38.10 33.41 -2.09
N PRO A 299 -39.00 33.64 -1.11
CA PRO A 299 -38.66 34.05 0.24
C PRO A 299 -38.65 32.82 1.18
N VAL A 300 -37.51 32.16 1.35
CA VAL A 300 -37.36 31.09 2.36
C VAL A 300 -37.11 31.72 3.73
N VAL A 301 -37.85 31.30 4.75
CA VAL A 301 -37.60 31.68 6.15
C VAL A 301 -36.68 30.65 6.79
N VAL A 302 -35.61 31.11 7.41
CA VAL A 302 -34.66 30.33 8.22
C VAL A 302 -34.82 30.74 9.68
N HIS A 303 -35.17 29.80 10.56
CA HIS A 303 -35.50 30.08 11.96
C HIS A 303 -34.27 29.95 12.87
N ALA A 304 -33.63 31.08 13.17
CA ALA A 304 -32.54 31.14 14.14
C ALA A 304 -33.07 31.31 15.58
N ASP A 305 -33.72 30.27 16.10
CA ASP A 305 -34.19 30.26 17.50
C ASP A 305 -33.02 30.37 18.48
N ALA A 306 -33.29 30.78 19.73
CA ALA A 306 -32.25 30.97 20.76
C ALA A 306 -31.51 29.68 21.16
N ALA A 307 -31.98 28.51 20.71
CA ALA A 307 -31.31 27.21 20.84
C ALA A 307 -30.38 26.86 19.65
N VAL A 308 -30.42 27.63 18.56
CA VAL A 308 -29.61 27.43 17.35
C VAL A 308 -28.32 28.24 17.48
N GLY A 309 -27.21 27.56 17.75
CA GLY A 309 -25.89 28.19 17.83
C GLY A 309 -25.38 28.71 16.48
N SER A 310 -25.65 28.01 15.39
CA SER A 310 -25.37 28.47 14.02
C SER A 310 -26.23 27.76 12.97
N PHE A 311 -26.37 28.33 11.78
CA PHE A 311 -26.99 27.65 10.63
C PHE A 311 -26.12 27.75 9.37
N ARG A 312 -26.21 26.74 8.51
CA ARG A 312 -25.46 26.61 7.25
C ARG A 312 -26.41 26.51 6.07
N ILE A 313 -26.18 27.34 5.05
CA ILE A 313 -26.90 27.37 3.77
C ILE A 313 -25.96 26.87 2.68
N VAL A 314 -26.30 25.75 2.04
CA VAL A 314 -25.57 25.17 0.90
C VAL A 314 -26.42 25.33 -0.35
N HIS A 315 -25.88 25.94 -1.40
CA HIS A 315 -26.58 26.11 -2.68
C HIS A 315 -25.61 26.17 -3.87
N GLU A 316 -26.11 25.91 -5.07
CA GLU A 316 -25.36 26.08 -6.32
C GLU A 316 -25.98 27.20 -7.18
N VAL A 317 -25.14 27.99 -7.85
CA VAL A 317 -25.55 29.07 -8.75
C VAL A 317 -24.93 28.85 -10.13
N GLU A 318 -25.74 28.84 -11.18
CA GLU A 318 -25.25 28.70 -12.56
C GLU A 318 -24.29 29.83 -12.95
N ALA A 319 -23.37 29.57 -13.87
CA ALA A 319 -22.32 30.51 -14.27
C ALA A 319 -22.87 31.81 -14.86
N GLY A 320 -22.99 32.84 -14.02
CA GLY A 320 -23.54 34.16 -14.36
C GLY A 320 -24.94 34.46 -13.79
N GLY A 321 -25.50 33.57 -12.95
CA GLY A 321 -26.68 33.86 -12.12
C GLY A 321 -26.41 34.90 -11.04
N ALA A 322 -27.46 35.37 -10.36
CA ALA A 322 -27.31 36.31 -9.25
C ALA A 322 -26.93 35.57 -7.95
N PRO A 323 -26.10 36.16 -7.07
CA PRO A 323 -25.91 35.62 -5.73
C PRO A 323 -27.22 35.71 -4.94
N MET A 324 -27.52 34.70 -4.14
CA MET A 324 -28.66 34.77 -3.20
C MET A 324 -28.45 35.90 -2.19
N ARG A 325 -29.54 36.45 -1.65
CA ARG A 325 -29.51 37.51 -0.64
C ARG A 325 -30.14 37.00 0.66
N LEU A 326 -29.40 37.10 1.74
CA LEU A 326 -29.86 36.77 3.08
C LEU A 326 -30.19 38.06 3.84
N THR A 327 -31.34 38.10 4.51
CA THR A 327 -31.82 39.26 5.29
C THR A 327 -31.98 38.86 6.75
N ALA A 328 -31.41 39.64 7.66
CA ALA A 328 -31.47 39.43 9.10
C ALA A 328 -32.81 39.89 9.70
N PRO A 329 -33.17 39.46 10.94
CA PRO A 329 -34.39 39.88 11.63
C PRO A 329 -34.57 41.40 11.81
N ASP A 330 -33.49 42.19 11.77
CA ASP A 330 -33.55 43.67 11.81
C ASP A 330 -33.80 44.34 10.45
N GLY A 331 -33.87 43.56 9.37
CA GLY A 331 -34.04 44.01 7.98
C GLY A 331 -32.75 44.36 7.25
N SER A 332 -31.56 44.14 7.83
CA SER A 332 -30.28 44.31 7.14
C SER A 332 -29.95 43.11 6.23
N THR A 333 -29.35 43.40 5.06
CA THR A 333 -29.18 42.42 3.97
C THR A 333 -27.71 42.13 3.66
N HIS A 334 -27.39 40.87 3.37
CA HIS A 334 -26.08 40.39 2.91
C HIS A 334 -26.23 39.61 1.60
N GLU A 335 -25.36 39.84 0.62
CA GLU A 335 -25.29 39.03 -0.61
C GLU A 335 -24.34 37.84 -0.38
N LEU A 336 -24.79 36.62 -0.68
CA LEU A 336 -24.02 35.40 -0.46
C LEU A 336 -22.94 35.26 -1.54
N THR A 337 -21.78 35.83 -1.24
CA THR A 337 -20.63 35.97 -2.14
C THR A 337 -19.34 35.65 -1.37
N ARG A 338 -18.32 35.07 -2.03
CA ARG A 338 -17.12 34.55 -1.34
C ARG A 338 -16.44 35.62 -0.47
N GLY A 339 -16.39 35.36 0.84
CA GLY A 339 -15.76 36.21 1.84
C GLY A 339 -16.39 36.03 3.22
N SER A 340 -15.88 36.77 4.21
CA SER A 340 -16.52 36.90 5.51
C SER A 340 -17.05 38.33 5.72
N GLY A 341 -18.14 38.41 6.47
CA GLY A 341 -18.90 39.63 6.73
C GLY A 341 -19.77 39.50 7.97
N GLY A 342 -20.78 40.35 8.09
CA GLY A 342 -21.69 40.29 9.23
C GLY A 342 -22.81 41.32 9.17
N THR A 343 -23.94 40.97 9.76
CA THR A 343 -25.18 41.76 9.87
C THR A 343 -25.76 41.57 11.26
N SER A 344 -26.35 42.61 11.86
CA SER A 344 -26.98 42.56 13.20
C SER A 344 -26.07 42.10 14.36
N GLY A 345 -24.75 42.11 14.19
CA GLY A 345 -23.79 41.54 15.14
C GLY A 345 -23.56 40.02 15.00
N SER A 346 -24.18 39.39 14.00
CA SER A 346 -23.94 38.02 13.57
C SER A 346 -22.71 37.96 12.66
N SER A 347 -21.93 36.88 12.71
CA SER A 347 -20.86 36.61 11.74
C SER A 347 -21.38 35.76 10.59
N ILE A 348 -21.06 36.16 9.36
CA ILE A 348 -21.39 35.42 8.14
C ILE A 348 -20.08 35.05 7.44
N SER A 349 -19.93 33.80 7.03
CA SER A 349 -18.80 33.31 6.24
C SER A 349 -19.31 32.53 5.05
N THR A 350 -19.06 33.02 3.83
CA THR A 350 -19.43 32.34 2.59
C THR A 350 -18.16 31.88 1.88
N THR A 351 -17.99 30.57 1.72
CA THR A 351 -17.04 30.01 0.74
C THR A 351 -17.73 29.84 -0.60
N GLU A 352 -16.93 29.83 -1.68
CA GLU A 352 -17.38 29.46 -3.02
C GLU A 352 -16.30 28.56 -3.63
N ASN A 353 -16.71 27.50 -4.31
CA ASN A 353 -15.85 26.66 -5.12
C ASN A 353 -16.64 26.20 -6.35
N ASP A 354 -16.23 26.64 -7.54
CA ASP A 354 -16.85 26.39 -8.85
C ASP A 354 -18.39 26.49 -8.85
N GLY A 355 -18.95 27.58 -8.31
CA GLY A 355 -20.39 27.82 -8.29
C GLY A 355 -21.18 27.11 -7.18
N LEU A 356 -20.55 26.25 -6.36
CA LEU A 356 -21.08 25.81 -5.07
C LEU A 356 -20.76 26.88 -4.01
N PHE A 357 -21.78 27.31 -3.27
CA PHE A 357 -21.68 28.27 -2.18
C PHE A 357 -22.08 27.60 -0.86
N VAL A 358 -21.19 27.69 0.13
CA VAL A 358 -21.45 27.26 1.52
C VAL A 358 -21.40 28.50 2.39
N THR A 359 -22.50 28.84 3.03
CA THR A 359 -22.62 30.02 3.90
C THR A 359 -22.93 29.59 5.32
N ASP A 360 -22.00 29.85 6.23
CA ASP A 360 -22.19 29.74 7.67
C ASP A 360 -22.66 31.07 8.26
N VAL A 361 -23.63 30.99 9.16
CA VAL A 361 -24.13 32.12 9.95
C VAL A 361 -24.14 31.73 11.42
N THR A 362 -23.42 32.51 12.23
CA THR A 362 -23.52 32.46 13.71
C THR A 362 -24.32 33.68 14.15
N PRO A 363 -25.60 33.51 14.55
CA PRO A 363 -26.46 34.63 14.94
C PRO A 363 -25.89 35.39 16.15
N GLY A 364 -25.86 36.71 16.05
CA GLY A 364 -25.63 37.57 17.22
C GLY A 364 -26.91 37.68 18.07
N PRO A 365 -26.87 38.29 19.28
CA PRO A 365 -28.06 38.49 20.12
C PRO A 365 -29.19 39.33 19.48
N ALA A 366 -28.91 40.07 18.40
CA ALA A 366 -29.90 40.79 17.59
C ALA A 366 -30.16 40.12 16.22
N GLY A 367 -29.54 38.97 15.96
CA GLY A 367 -29.78 38.09 14.81
C GLY A 367 -30.60 36.84 15.13
N ALA A 368 -31.06 36.66 16.37
CA ALA A 368 -32.01 35.59 16.71
C ALA A 368 -33.41 35.90 16.15
N GLY A 369 -34.08 34.89 15.60
CA GLY A 369 -35.39 34.98 14.94
C GLY A 369 -35.36 34.62 13.46
N ASP A 370 -36.32 35.15 12.69
CA ASP A 370 -36.54 34.81 11.29
C ASP A 370 -35.57 35.54 10.35
N TRP A 371 -34.75 34.78 9.64
CA TRP A 371 -33.94 35.26 8.52
C TRP A 371 -34.66 34.98 7.19
N LEU A 372 -34.55 35.90 6.22
CA LEU A 372 -35.15 35.75 4.90
C LEU A 372 -34.08 35.50 3.83
N LEU A 373 -34.11 34.32 3.21
CA LEU A 373 -33.27 33.96 2.07
C LEU A 373 -34.05 34.18 0.76
N ASP A 374 -33.62 35.19 0.00
CA ASP A 374 -34.10 35.51 -1.35
C ASP A 374 -33.16 34.91 -2.41
N GLY A 375 -33.69 34.38 -3.52
CA GLY A 375 -32.88 33.91 -4.65
C GLY A 375 -33.64 33.69 -5.96
N ASP A 376 -32.89 33.33 -7.00
CA ASP A 376 -33.42 33.01 -8.34
C ASP A 376 -34.26 31.72 -8.33
N SER A 377 -35.25 31.64 -9.21
CA SER A 377 -36.20 30.52 -9.25
C SER A 377 -35.58 29.25 -9.80
N GLY A 378 -35.69 28.14 -9.06
CA GLY A 378 -35.16 26.83 -9.44
C GLY A 378 -33.86 26.42 -8.73
N THR A 379 -33.20 27.35 -8.03
CA THR A 379 -32.08 27.01 -7.13
C THR A 379 -32.53 26.02 -6.05
N VAL A 380 -31.72 25.01 -5.78
CA VAL A 380 -31.94 24.06 -4.68
C VAL A 380 -31.00 24.43 -3.54
N VAL A 381 -31.55 24.53 -2.34
CA VAL A 381 -30.85 24.95 -1.11
C VAL A 381 -30.97 23.85 -0.08
N ASP A 382 -29.85 23.39 0.47
CA ASP A 382 -29.84 22.56 1.67
C ASP A 382 -29.57 23.45 2.88
N LEU A 383 -30.41 23.33 3.91
CA LEU A 383 -30.34 24.12 5.13
C LEU A 383 -30.03 23.20 6.32
N TYR A 384 -29.03 23.55 7.11
CA TYR A 384 -28.62 22.81 8.30
C TYR A 384 -28.58 23.75 9.52
N HIS A 385 -28.98 23.25 10.68
CA HIS A 385 -28.94 23.98 11.96
C HIS A 385 -28.02 23.23 12.93
N ARG A 386 -27.08 23.94 13.56
CA ARG A 386 -26.23 23.40 14.61
C ARG A 386 -26.69 23.92 15.96
N TRP A 387 -26.95 22.99 16.87
CA TRP A 387 -27.18 23.29 18.28
C TRP A 387 -25.91 23.85 18.92
N GLY A 388 -24.77 23.18 18.70
CA GLY A 388 -23.48 23.56 19.29
C GLY A 388 -23.41 23.30 20.80
N ALA A 389 -24.31 22.48 21.33
CA ALA A 389 -24.34 22.06 22.71
C ALA A 389 -23.32 20.93 22.99
N SER A 390 -22.99 20.76 24.27
CA SER A 390 -22.28 19.59 24.80
C SER A 390 -23.05 18.97 25.96
N VAL A 391 -22.73 17.72 26.29
CA VAL A 391 -23.27 17.02 27.46
C VAL A 391 -22.12 16.72 28.43
N GLU A 392 -22.28 17.13 29.67
CA GLU A 392 -21.38 16.83 30.78
C GLU A 392 -21.95 15.69 31.62
N VAL A 393 -21.12 14.71 31.98
CA VAL A 393 -21.47 13.51 32.78
C VAL A 393 -20.65 13.54 34.07
N VAL A 394 -21.30 13.51 35.24
CA VAL A 394 -20.63 13.60 36.55
C VAL A 394 -21.27 12.66 37.58
N SER A 395 -20.48 11.97 38.39
CA SER A 395 -20.98 11.21 39.56
C SER A 395 -21.39 12.18 40.68
N ILE A 396 -22.58 11.99 41.29
CA ILE A 396 -23.13 12.90 42.31
C ILE A 396 -22.59 12.56 43.71
N GLU A 397 -22.47 11.28 44.03
CA GLU A 397 -22.08 10.80 45.36
C GLU A 397 -20.58 10.94 45.63
N ASP A 398 -19.74 10.44 44.70
CA ASP A 398 -18.27 10.44 44.84
C ASP A 398 -17.59 10.96 43.56
N ALA A 399 -16.80 12.02 43.71
CA ALA A 399 -16.09 12.66 42.59
C ALA A 399 -14.94 11.81 42.00
N ASP A 400 -14.60 10.69 42.65
CA ASP A 400 -13.54 9.78 42.23
C ASP A 400 -14.05 8.60 41.38
N GLY A 401 -15.39 8.40 41.22
CA GLY A 401 -15.96 7.41 40.29
C GLY A 401 -17.32 6.81 40.70
N LEU A 402 -17.61 5.60 40.23
CA LEU A 402 -18.79 4.79 40.57
C LEU A 402 -18.42 3.68 41.57
N VAL A 403 -19.06 3.67 42.75
CA VAL A 403 -18.80 2.68 43.80
C VAL A 403 -19.44 1.32 43.46
N ILE A 404 -18.61 0.27 43.39
CA ILE A 404 -19.03 -1.08 42.99
C ILE A 404 -19.93 -1.71 44.07
N GLY A 405 -21.08 -2.24 43.64
CA GLY A 405 -22.06 -2.90 44.50
C GLY A 405 -23.00 -1.95 45.24
N GLU A 406 -22.86 -0.63 45.07
CA GLU A 406 -23.74 0.39 45.65
C GLU A 406 -24.61 1.08 44.57
N GLU A 407 -25.66 1.80 45.00
CA GLU A 407 -26.53 2.58 44.12
C GLU A 407 -25.94 3.98 43.96
N ASN A 408 -25.47 4.29 42.75
CA ASN A 408 -24.84 5.56 42.37
C ASN A 408 -25.82 6.39 41.53
N THR A 409 -25.59 7.70 41.43
CA THR A 409 -26.36 8.59 40.57
C THR A 409 -25.42 9.44 39.69
N LEU A 410 -25.57 9.34 38.38
CA LEU A 410 -24.94 10.27 37.44
C LEU A 410 -25.84 11.50 37.23
N ALA A 411 -25.25 12.69 37.29
CA ALA A 411 -25.80 13.93 36.77
C ALA A 411 -25.40 14.11 35.30
N LEU A 412 -26.38 14.37 34.45
CA LEU A 412 -26.21 14.78 33.07
C LEU A 412 -26.62 16.25 32.92
N THR A 413 -25.71 17.08 32.43
CA THR A 413 -25.94 18.52 32.23
C THR A 413 -25.72 18.88 30.77
N VAL A 414 -26.74 19.48 30.15
CA VAL A 414 -26.65 19.96 28.75
C VAL A 414 -26.21 21.42 28.77
N HIS A 415 -25.06 21.71 28.15
CA HIS A 415 -24.53 23.07 28.01
C HIS A 415 -24.76 23.61 26.62
N SER A 416 -25.04 24.90 26.51
CA SER A 416 -25.18 25.64 25.24
C SER A 416 -23.80 26.01 24.66
N LEU A 417 -23.77 26.47 23.42
CA LEU A 417 -22.53 26.87 22.72
C LEU A 417 -21.69 27.97 23.42
N ASP A 418 -22.26 28.70 24.38
CA ASP A 418 -21.55 29.68 25.21
C ASP A 418 -20.98 29.10 26.52
N GLY A 419 -21.11 27.78 26.73
CA GLY A 419 -20.68 27.09 27.95
C GLY A 419 -21.61 27.29 29.15
N THR A 420 -22.86 27.71 28.94
CA THR A 420 -23.87 27.83 30.00
C THR A 420 -24.91 26.72 29.95
N VAL A 421 -25.36 26.24 31.12
CA VAL A 421 -26.41 25.22 31.22
C VAL A 421 -27.66 25.67 30.46
N ALA A 422 -28.09 24.86 29.49
CA ALA A 422 -29.17 25.20 28.56
C ALA A 422 -30.52 25.24 29.29
N PRO A 423 -31.14 26.42 29.50
CA PRO A 423 -32.36 26.51 30.28
C PRO A 423 -33.54 25.85 29.53
N PRO A 424 -34.38 25.01 30.17
CA PRO A 424 -35.45 24.27 29.50
C PRO A 424 -36.41 25.11 28.64
N SER A 425 -36.53 26.41 28.90
CA SER A 425 -37.31 27.35 28.09
C SER A 425 -36.78 27.61 26.67
N LEU A 426 -35.59 27.12 26.32
CA LEU A 426 -35.07 27.14 24.94
C LEU A 426 -35.74 26.09 24.03
N PHE A 427 -36.42 25.11 24.61
CA PHE A 427 -36.93 23.93 23.91
C PHE A 427 -38.46 23.87 23.99
N ALA A 428 -39.09 23.30 22.96
CA ALA A 428 -40.55 23.16 22.89
C ALA A 428 -41.07 21.93 23.68
N ASP A 429 -40.18 20.97 23.93
CA ASP A 429 -40.36 19.77 24.75
C ASP A 429 -39.05 19.54 25.54
N PRO A 430 -39.02 18.72 26.61
CA PRO A 430 -37.77 18.37 27.30
C PRO A 430 -36.74 17.75 26.34
N VAL A 431 -35.44 17.87 26.67
CA VAL A 431 -34.37 17.25 25.87
C VAL A 431 -34.54 15.73 25.94
N GLY A 432 -34.60 15.08 24.79
CA GLY A 432 -34.59 13.63 24.69
C GLY A 432 -33.18 13.13 24.91
N LEU A 433 -32.94 12.47 26.04
CA LEU A 433 -31.69 11.77 26.34
C LEU A 433 -31.91 10.26 26.17
N THR A 434 -31.18 9.65 25.23
CA THR A 434 -30.90 8.22 25.25
C THR A 434 -29.58 8.05 25.99
N VAL A 435 -29.58 7.24 27.06
CA VAL A 435 -28.37 6.94 27.84
C VAL A 435 -28.14 5.45 27.83
N THR A 436 -26.95 5.01 27.46
CA THR A 436 -26.47 3.66 27.68
C THR A 436 -25.33 3.66 28.69
N VAL A 437 -25.29 2.60 29.50
CA VAL A 437 -24.30 2.36 30.55
C VAL A 437 -23.84 0.92 30.37
N ASP A 438 -22.59 0.73 29.94
CA ASP A 438 -22.05 -0.58 29.51
C ASP A 438 -22.98 -1.30 28.50
N GLY A 439 -23.46 -0.54 27.50
CA GLY A 439 -24.41 -0.98 26.46
C GLY A 439 -25.89 -1.05 26.91
N GLU A 440 -26.23 -1.22 28.19
CA GLU A 440 -27.62 -1.29 28.64
C GLU A 440 -28.28 0.11 28.70
N THR A 441 -29.49 0.25 28.16
CA THR A 441 -30.21 1.54 28.12
C THR A 441 -30.84 1.87 29.48
N VAL A 442 -30.40 2.97 30.11
CA VAL A 442 -30.84 3.39 31.46
C VAL A 442 -31.72 4.66 31.38
N PRO A 443 -32.84 4.75 32.12
CA PRO A 443 -33.73 5.91 32.05
C PRO A 443 -33.18 7.14 32.77
N ALA A 444 -32.95 8.23 32.03
CA ALA A 444 -32.65 9.56 32.58
C ALA A 444 -33.93 10.25 33.13
N THR A 445 -33.84 10.81 34.34
CA THR A 445 -34.95 11.52 35.00
C THR A 445 -34.66 13.04 35.06
N PRO A 446 -35.46 13.91 34.41
CA PRO A 446 -35.24 15.36 34.44
C PRO A 446 -35.48 15.96 35.83
N GLN A 447 -34.71 16.99 36.17
CA GLN A 447 -34.79 17.75 37.41
C GLN A 447 -35.28 19.20 37.18
N ASP A 448 -35.77 19.85 38.24
CA ASP A 448 -36.32 21.23 38.20
C ASP A 448 -35.28 22.31 37.82
N ASP A 449 -33.98 21.99 37.86
CA ASP A 449 -32.88 22.90 37.51
C ASP A 449 -32.36 22.75 36.07
N GLY A 450 -32.86 21.76 35.32
CA GLY A 450 -32.45 21.46 33.95
C GLY A 450 -31.38 20.35 33.82
N THR A 451 -30.90 19.80 34.93
CA THR A 451 -30.09 18.57 34.93
C THR A 451 -30.97 17.33 34.77
N TYR A 452 -30.37 16.18 34.47
CA TYR A 452 -31.03 14.88 34.47
C TYR A 452 -30.24 13.90 35.34
N THR A 453 -30.91 13.07 36.12
CA THR A 453 -30.28 12.05 36.97
C THR A 453 -30.48 10.65 36.40
N VAL A 454 -29.41 9.87 36.36
CA VAL A 454 -29.42 8.46 35.92
C VAL A 454 -28.96 7.58 37.09
N PRO A 455 -29.82 6.70 37.64
CA PRO A 455 -29.40 5.76 38.68
C PRO A 455 -28.58 4.63 38.05
N VAL A 456 -27.40 4.35 38.59
CA VAL A 456 -26.47 3.32 38.11
C VAL A 456 -26.10 2.40 39.27
N ILE A 457 -26.38 1.10 39.11
CA ILE A 457 -25.89 0.06 40.02
C ILE A 457 -24.85 -0.73 39.25
N VAL A 458 -23.58 -0.57 39.64
CA VAL A 458 -22.49 -1.39 39.09
C VAL A 458 -22.52 -2.74 39.84
N PRO A 459 -22.84 -3.87 39.18
CA PRO A 459 -22.88 -5.17 39.84
C PRO A 459 -21.49 -5.56 40.37
N ALA A 460 -21.42 -6.47 41.36
CA ALA A 460 -20.15 -6.97 41.89
C ALA A 460 -19.53 -8.11 41.04
N ASP A 461 -20.32 -8.68 40.12
CA ASP A 461 -19.93 -9.77 39.23
C ASP A 461 -19.38 -9.19 37.91
N SER A 462 -18.10 -9.48 37.58
CA SER A 462 -17.49 -9.19 36.27
C SER A 462 -17.44 -7.70 35.86
N VAL A 463 -16.90 -6.87 36.75
CA VAL A 463 -16.96 -5.40 36.67
C VAL A 463 -15.85 -4.81 35.79
N PRO A 464 -16.14 -3.99 34.77
CA PRO A 464 -15.08 -3.29 34.04
C PRO A 464 -14.43 -2.22 34.94
N ALA A 465 -13.13 -2.00 34.77
CA ALA A 465 -12.38 -1.00 35.54
C ALA A 465 -12.83 0.47 35.29
N GLU A 466 -13.61 0.67 34.25
CA GLU A 466 -14.23 1.92 33.83
C GLU A 466 -15.54 1.56 33.11
N VAL A 467 -16.65 2.19 33.48
CA VAL A 467 -17.96 1.96 32.85
C VAL A 467 -18.15 3.00 31.75
N GLU A 468 -18.36 2.56 30.52
CA GLU A 468 -18.69 3.46 29.42
C GLU A 468 -20.12 3.99 29.60
N VAL A 469 -20.25 5.32 29.62
CA VAL A 469 -21.53 6.03 29.62
C VAL A 469 -21.63 6.82 28.32
N ALA A 470 -22.49 6.35 27.40
CA ALA A 470 -22.79 7.05 26.16
C ALA A 470 -24.15 7.74 26.27
N VAL A 471 -24.19 9.02 25.88
CA VAL A 471 -25.37 9.88 25.96
C VAL A 471 -25.62 10.52 24.60
N THR A 472 -26.78 10.23 24.02
CA THR A 472 -27.28 10.86 22.79
C THR A 472 -28.39 11.83 23.16
N ALA A 473 -28.12 13.13 23.02
CA ALA A 473 -29.06 14.21 23.28
C ALA A 473 -29.68 14.75 21.99
N VAL A 474 -31.01 14.79 21.92
CA VAL A 474 -31.80 15.41 20.85
C VAL A 474 -32.79 16.41 21.44
N ALA A 475 -33.01 17.53 20.74
CA ALA A 475 -33.90 18.59 21.21
C ALA A 475 -34.70 19.20 20.06
N VAL A 476 -35.72 19.99 20.41
CA VAL A 476 -36.58 20.71 19.47
C VAL A 476 -36.71 22.15 19.98
N SER A 477 -36.33 23.14 19.17
CA SER A 477 -36.26 24.55 19.60
C SER A 477 -37.61 25.17 19.92
N ALA A 478 -37.61 26.20 20.76
CA ALA A 478 -38.75 27.10 20.93
C ALA A 478 -38.45 28.51 20.36
N PRO A 479 -39.42 29.15 19.66
CA PRO A 479 -40.80 28.68 19.42
C PRO A 479 -41.01 27.88 18.13
N HIS A 480 -40.05 27.83 17.20
CA HIS A 480 -40.31 27.39 15.82
C HIS A 480 -40.17 25.87 15.59
N ARG A 481 -39.77 25.11 16.61
CA ARG A 481 -39.62 23.64 16.58
C ARG A 481 -38.61 23.13 15.54
N VAL A 482 -37.47 23.82 15.42
CA VAL A 482 -36.32 23.34 14.65
C VAL A 482 -35.72 22.11 15.35
N PRO A 483 -35.45 21.00 14.65
CA PRO A 483 -34.78 19.84 15.23
C PRO A 483 -33.30 20.14 15.52
N LEU A 484 -32.80 19.62 16.64
CA LEU A 484 -31.45 19.86 17.14
C LEU A 484 -30.79 18.54 17.60
N GLY A 485 -29.52 18.35 17.23
CA GLY A 485 -28.77 17.11 17.52
C GLY A 485 -28.96 16.03 16.44
N PRO A 486 -28.53 14.79 16.69
CA PRO A 486 -27.95 14.30 17.94
C PRO A 486 -26.65 15.00 18.32
N VAL A 487 -26.51 15.29 19.62
CA VAL A 487 -25.22 15.56 20.27
C VAL A 487 -24.87 14.30 21.05
N VAL A 488 -23.74 13.67 20.71
CA VAL A 488 -23.24 12.48 21.38
C VAL A 488 -22.12 12.88 22.35
N ALA A 489 -22.12 12.29 23.54
CA ALA A 489 -20.99 12.29 24.46
C ALA A 489 -20.75 10.86 24.93
N VAL A 490 -19.51 10.38 24.84
CA VAL A 490 -19.08 9.09 25.39
C VAL A 490 -18.04 9.37 26.45
N VAL A 491 -18.30 8.92 27.68
CA VAL A 491 -17.45 9.19 28.85
C VAL A 491 -17.21 7.89 29.59
N GLY A 492 -15.95 7.50 29.73
CA GLY A 492 -15.56 6.48 30.70
C GLY A 492 -15.70 7.05 32.12
N VAL A 493 -16.44 6.36 32.98
CA VAL A 493 -16.55 6.70 34.40
C VAL A 493 -15.85 5.61 35.22
N PRO A 494 -14.75 5.92 35.92
CA PRO A 494 -13.94 4.91 36.59
C PRO A 494 -14.74 4.18 37.68
N THR A 495 -14.55 2.87 37.81
CA THR A 495 -15.17 2.10 38.90
C THR A 495 -14.26 2.10 40.13
N VAL A 496 -14.86 2.30 41.30
CA VAL A 496 -14.19 2.42 42.58
C VAL A 496 -14.62 1.26 43.46
N LEU A 497 -13.66 0.41 43.81
CA LEU A 497 -13.88 -0.61 44.83
C LEU A 497 -14.17 0.07 46.19
N PRO A 498 -15.17 -0.40 46.97
CA PRO A 498 -15.46 0.17 48.29
C PRO A 498 -14.21 0.20 49.19
N ALA A 499 -14.11 1.18 50.08
CA ALA A 499 -12.88 1.47 50.85
C ALA A 499 -12.32 0.33 51.74
N THR A 500 -13.03 -0.78 51.87
CA THR A 500 -12.60 -2.02 52.52
C THR A 500 -11.84 -3.00 51.61
N TYR A 501 -11.68 -2.71 50.31
CA TYR A 501 -11.03 -3.56 49.31
C TYR A 501 -9.63 -3.04 48.90
N PRO A 502 -8.79 -3.88 48.27
CA PRO A 502 -7.49 -3.44 47.77
C PRO A 502 -7.62 -2.67 46.44
N THR A 503 -6.83 -1.62 46.24
CA THR A 503 -6.78 -0.90 44.96
C THR A 503 -5.81 -1.56 43.99
N ILE A 504 -6.11 -1.50 42.69
CA ILE A 504 -5.26 -1.95 41.58
C ILE A 504 -4.75 -0.72 40.83
N THR A 505 -3.48 -0.72 40.43
CA THR A 505 -2.92 0.35 39.58
C THR A 505 -1.87 -0.22 38.61
N PRO A 506 -1.92 0.09 37.30
CA PRO A 506 -2.98 0.83 36.60
C PRO A 506 -4.30 0.05 36.52
N THR A 507 -5.40 0.76 36.25
CA THR A 507 -6.73 0.19 35.97
C THR A 507 -6.84 -0.46 34.57
N ARG A 508 -5.87 -0.18 33.69
CA ARG A 508 -5.73 -0.73 32.33
C ARG A 508 -4.28 -1.17 32.12
N LEU A 509 -4.07 -2.38 31.58
CA LEU A 509 -2.75 -2.94 31.35
C LEU A 509 -2.29 -2.70 29.91
N ASP A 510 -1.62 -1.57 29.70
CA ASP A 510 -0.93 -1.30 28.43
C ASP A 510 0.38 -2.08 28.32
N LEU A 511 0.38 -3.06 27.42
CA LEU A 511 1.53 -3.88 27.08
C LEU A 511 2.51 -3.10 26.20
N PRO A 512 3.82 -3.09 26.51
CA PRO A 512 4.84 -2.56 25.61
C PRO A 512 4.75 -3.19 24.20
N ARG A 513 5.13 -2.42 23.17
CA ARG A 513 5.17 -2.91 21.76
C ARG A 513 6.03 -4.18 21.69
N MET A 514 5.39 -5.32 21.41
CA MET A 514 6.01 -6.64 21.51
C MET A 514 6.91 -6.92 20.28
N PRO A 515 8.24 -7.02 20.43
CA PRO A 515 9.09 -7.54 19.38
C PRO A 515 8.80 -9.03 19.21
N ALA A 516 8.27 -9.41 18.05
CA ALA A 516 7.66 -10.73 17.89
C ALA A 516 8.68 -11.88 17.85
N ASP A 517 8.96 -12.40 19.05
CA ASP A 517 9.38 -13.75 19.48
C ASP A 517 9.91 -13.74 20.94
N GLU A 518 10.05 -12.56 21.56
CA GLU A 518 10.39 -12.40 22.99
C GLU A 518 9.16 -12.19 23.88
N PRO A 519 9.08 -12.83 25.07
CA PRO A 519 8.05 -12.54 26.07
C PRO A 519 8.13 -11.09 26.56
N THR A 520 7.00 -10.38 26.54
CA THR A 520 6.92 -8.99 26.99
C THR A 520 6.30 -8.92 28.38
N THR A 521 6.84 -8.09 29.27
CA THR A 521 6.39 -7.97 30.67
C THR A 521 5.84 -6.58 31.00
N ALA A 522 4.70 -6.55 31.68
CA ALA A 522 4.12 -5.40 32.37
C ALA A 522 3.93 -5.74 33.87
N ALA A 523 3.35 -4.86 34.68
CA ALA A 523 3.07 -5.13 36.09
C ALA A 523 1.89 -4.31 36.63
N PHE A 524 1.23 -4.83 37.66
CA PHE A 524 0.28 -4.10 38.51
C PHE A 524 0.88 -3.87 39.90
N ASP A 525 0.57 -2.74 40.51
CA ASP A 525 0.74 -2.50 41.93
C ASP A 525 -0.62 -2.65 42.64
N LEU A 526 -0.70 -3.61 43.56
CA LEU A 526 -1.89 -3.90 44.38
C LEU A 526 -1.70 -3.30 45.78
N SER A 527 -2.58 -2.41 46.25
CA SER A 527 -2.44 -1.74 47.56
C SER A 527 -3.57 -2.06 48.52
N GLY A 528 -3.24 -2.60 49.69
CA GLY A 528 -4.23 -3.02 50.70
C GLY A 528 -4.75 -1.85 51.56
N PRO A 529 -6.03 -1.85 51.96
CA PRO A 529 -6.61 -0.83 52.83
C PRO A 529 -6.03 -0.88 54.24
N ALA A 530 -6.28 0.15 55.05
CA ALA A 530 -5.77 0.21 56.43
C ALA A 530 -6.47 -0.77 57.40
N ASP A 531 -7.69 -1.19 57.08
CA ASP A 531 -8.61 -1.87 58.01
C ASP A 531 -8.52 -3.41 57.99
N GLY A 532 -7.62 -4.01 57.21
CA GLY A 532 -7.34 -5.43 57.28
C GLY A 532 -6.47 -5.99 56.15
N GLU A 533 -6.16 -7.28 56.23
CA GLU A 533 -5.55 -8.06 55.16
C GLU A 533 -6.57 -8.32 54.05
N THR A 534 -6.12 -8.28 52.80
CA THR A 534 -6.93 -8.44 51.57
C THR A 534 -6.24 -9.38 50.59
N SER A 535 -6.94 -9.81 49.53
CA SER A 535 -6.37 -10.69 48.50
C SER A 535 -6.86 -10.34 47.10
N ALA A 536 -6.06 -10.70 46.10
CA ALA A 536 -6.42 -10.64 44.68
C ALA A 536 -6.04 -11.97 43.98
N CYS A 537 -6.97 -12.58 43.29
CA CYS A 537 -6.83 -13.84 42.55
C CYS A 537 -6.93 -13.56 41.05
N PHE A 538 -6.00 -14.09 40.25
CA PHE A 538 -5.97 -13.84 38.81
C PHE A 538 -6.57 -15.02 38.03
N GLY A 539 -7.56 -14.73 37.19
CA GLY A 539 -8.17 -15.70 36.30
C GLY A 539 -7.42 -15.87 34.97
N SER A 540 -8.00 -16.63 34.05
CA SER A 540 -7.49 -16.77 32.68
C SER A 540 -7.92 -15.59 31.83
N ALA A 541 -6.98 -14.75 31.38
CA ALA A 541 -7.24 -13.67 30.43
C ALA A 541 -7.78 -14.18 29.09
N ALA A 542 -8.67 -13.40 28.47
CA ALA A 542 -9.11 -13.58 27.10
C ALA A 542 -8.51 -12.45 26.26
N ILE A 543 -7.52 -12.76 25.43
CA ILE A 543 -6.80 -11.78 24.59
C ILE A 543 -6.99 -12.14 23.12
N ASP A 544 -7.65 -11.25 22.39
CA ASP A 544 -7.73 -11.26 20.93
C ASP A 544 -6.52 -10.55 20.31
N GLY A 545 -6.25 -10.90 19.05
CA GLY A 545 -5.11 -10.37 18.29
C GLY A 545 -5.06 -10.92 16.86
N PRO A 546 -3.95 -10.71 16.13
CA PRO A 546 -3.86 -11.08 14.73
C PRO A 546 -3.94 -12.60 14.57
N VAL A 547 -4.74 -13.10 13.63
CA VAL A 547 -4.93 -14.56 13.40
C VAL A 547 -3.59 -15.28 13.09
N GLN A 548 -2.59 -14.55 12.59
CA GLN A 548 -1.24 -15.04 12.32
C GLN A 548 -0.35 -15.17 13.58
N ALA A 549 -0.80 -14.69 14.75
CA ALA A 549 -0.10 -14.81 16.04
C ALA A 549 -0.35 -16.17 16.72
N GLY A 550 -1.36 -16.93 16.26
CA GLY A 550 -1.81 -18.16 16.92
C GLY A 550 -2.47 -17.85 18.26
N ARG A 551 -2.33 -18.74 19.26
CA ARG A 551 -2.79 -18.43 20.62
C ARG A 551 -1.87 -17.39 21.27
N ILE A 552 -2.48 -16.43 21.96
CA ILE A 552 -1.82 -15.48 22.85
C ILE A 552 -2.08 -15.95 24.29
N ASP A 553 -1.01 -16.16 25.07
CA ASP A 553 -1.07 -16.54 26.47
C ASP A 553 -0.53 -15.38 27.33
N LEU A 554 -1.35 -14.92 28.28
CA LEU A 554 -0.99 -13.97 29.33
C LEU A 554 -0.89 -14.74 30.67
N GLY A 555 0.29 -14.71 31.29
CA GLY A 555 0.59 -15.36 32.57
C GLY A 555 0.98 -14.35 33.64
N VAL A 556 0.42 -14.50 34.84
CA VAL A 556 0.69 -13.65 36.01
C VAL A 556 1.62 -14.41 36.98
N ASP A 557 2.64 -13.75 37.53
CA ASP A 557 3.50 -14.34 38.57
C ASP A 557 2.90 -14.04 39.96
N ASP A 558 2.05 -14.96 40.44
CA ASP A 558 1.26 -14.82 41.67
C ASP A 558 2.04 -15.11 42.97
N GLY A 559 3.31 -15.51 42.89
CA GLY A 559 4.14 -15.89 44.04
C GLY A 559 3.75 -17.19 44.75
N ALA A 560 2.76 -17.93 44.23
CA ALA A 560 2.38 -19.30 44.57
C ALA A 560 2.22 -19.66 46.07
N ALA A 561 1.25 -19.04 46.75
CA ALA A 561 0.57 -19.70 47.87
C ALA A 561 -0.50 -20.70 47.35
N PRO A 562 -0.91 -21.74 48.11
CA PRO A 562 -1.86 -22.75 47.62
C PRO A 562 -3.29 -22.21 47.46
N GLY A 563 -3.55 -21.53 46.33
CA GLY A 563 -4.84 -20.92 46.02
C GLY A 563 -4.86 -20.11 44.71
N GLY A 564 -3.71 -19.59 44.24
CA GLY A 564 -3.65 -18.76 43.03
C GLY A 564 -3.91 -17.27 43.27
N CYS A 565 -3.69 -16.79 44.49
CA CYS A 565 -4.03 -15.43 44.92
C CYS A 565 -2.87 -14.76 45.66
N VAL A 566 -2.63 -13.50 45.34
CA VAL A 566 -1.70 -12.61 46.02
C VAL A 566 -2.37 -12.07 47.29
N VAL A 567 -1.74 -12.25 48.44
CA VAL A 567 -2.19 -11.69 49.72
C VAL A 567 -1.53 -10.34 49.94
N ILE A 568 -2.35 -9.33 50.25
CA ILE A 568 -1.97 -7.93 50.34
C ILE A 568 -2.14 -7.46 51.80
N PRO A 569 -1.05 -7.23 52.55
CA PRO A 569 -1.12 -6.77 53.93
C PRO A 569 -1.74 -5.37 54.06
N ALA A 570 -2.36 -5.09 55.21
CA ALA A 570 -2.99 -3.81 55.50
C ALA A 570 -2.03 -2.62 55.32
N GLY A 571 -2.40 -1.66 54.46
CA GLY A 571 -1.59 -0.48 54.14
C GLY A 571 -0.28 -0.76 53.39
N ALA A 572 -0.12 -1.92 52.76
CA ALA A 572 1.05 -2.28 51.97
C ALA A 572 0.74 -2.41 50.47
N THR A 573 1.72 -2.10 49.62
CA THR A 573 1.66 -2.28 48.17
C THR A 573 2.50 -3.50 47.75
N VAL A 574 1.96 -4.33 46.86
CA VAL A 574 2.59 -5.52 46.30
C VAL A 574 2.58 -5.41 44.78
N SER A 575 3.76 -5.47 44.15
CA SER A 575 3.90 -5.42 42.69
C SER A 575 3.85 -6.83 42.10
N VAL A 576 3.01 -7.03 41.09
CA VAL A 576 2.68 -8.32 40.46
C VAL A 576 3.00 -8.24 38.96
N PRO A 577 4.05 -8.93 38.47
CA PRO A 577 4.41 -8.87 37.06
C PRO A 577 3.55 -9.81 36.21
N VAL A 578 3.23 -9.32 35.01
CA VAL A 578 2.41 -9.99 33.99
C VAL A 578 3.25 -10.20 32.74
N THR A 579 3.28 -11.41 32.20
CA THR A 579 4.06 -11.79 31.03
C THR A 579 3.14 -12.21 29.88
N VAL A 580 3.32 -11.64 28.70
CA VAL A 580 2.54 -11.97 27.49
C VAL A 580 3.43 -12.67 26.46
N THR A 581 2.89 -13.73 25.87
CA THR A 581 3.52 -14.60 24.88
C THR A 581 2.55 -14.96 23.76
N ALA A 582 3.06 -15.29 22.58
CA ALA A 582 2.26 -15.69 21.42
C ALA A 582 2.90 -16.88 20.69
N GLU A 583 2.11 -17.72 20.04
CA GLU A 583 2.59 -18.91 19.32
C GLU A 583 3.38 -18.56 18.04
N SER A 584 3.09 -17.44 17.38
CA SER A 584 3.76 -17.04 16.14
C SER A 584 3.84 -15.51 15.90
N VAL A 585 4.62 -15.15 14.87
CA VAL A 585 5.08 -13.78 14.58
C VAL A 585 4.11 -13.05 13.65
N ALA A 586 3.48 -11.98 14.15
CA ALA A 586 2.44 -11.21 13.45
C ALA A 586 2.60 -9.68 13.59
N ASP A 587 1.84 -8.93 12.79
CA ASP A 587 1.64 -7.48 12.91
C ASP A 587 0.19 -7.22 13.34
N GLY A 588 -0.04 -6.26 14.24
CA GLY A 588 -1.39 -5.78 14.60
C GLY A 588 -1.56 -5.42 16.08
N SER A 589 -2.78 -5.05 16.47
CA SER A 589 -3.16 -4.77 17.86
C SER A 589 -3.36 -6.05 18.68
N LEU A 590 -3.27 -5.92 20.00
CA LEU A 590 -3.74 -6.88 21.00
C LEU A 590 -4.80 -6.18 21.85
N SER A 591 -5.88 -6.89 22.17
CA SER A 591 -7.02 -6.35 22.94
C SER A 591 -7.72 -7.47 23.70
N GLY A 592 -8.14 -7.22 24.95
CA GLY A 592 -8.89 -8.20 25.73
C GLY A 592 -9.01 -7.82 27.20
N THR A 593 -9.35 -8.78 28.05
CA THR A 593 -9.49 -8.57 29.50
C THR A 593 -8.72 -9.61 30.32
N LEU A 594 -8.35 -9.20 31.54
CA LEU A 594 -7.82 -10.06 32.59
C LEU A 594 -8.79 -10.03 33.80
N PRO A 595 -9.51 -11.13 34.10
CA PRO A 595 -10.27 -11.25 35.34
C PRO A 595 -9.37 -11.22 36.58
N VAL A 596 -9.67 -10.33 37.52
CA VAL A 596 -9.02 -10.21 38.83
C VAL A 596 -10.08 -10.19 39.94
N THR A 597 -10.21 -11.30 40.68
CA THR A 597 -11.13 -11.40 41.81
C THR A 597 -10.48 -10.89 43.09
N VAL A 598 -10.98 -9.79 43.64
CA VAL A 598 -10.50 -9.19 44.89
C VAL A 598 -11.40 -9.51 46.08
N THR A 599 -10.80 -9.63 47.27
CA THR A 599 -11.53 -9.93 48.52
C THR A 599 -11.34 -8.81 49.54
N GLY A 600 -12.46 -8.31 50.07
CA GLY A 600 -12.48 -7.21 51.05
C GLY A 600 -11.96 -7.60 52.43
N ALA A 601 -11.42 -6.61 53.15
CA ALA A 601 -10.84 -6.75 54.47
C ALA A 601 -11.82 -7.35 55.48
N ASN A 602 -11.31 -8.20 56.38
CA ASN A 602 -12.08 -8.95 57.39
C ASN A 602 -13.01 -10.04 56.81
N GLY A 603 -12.85 -10.40 55.53
CA GLY A 603 -13.68 -11.41 54.86
C GLY A 603 -14.95 -10.80 54.27
N GLY A 604 -14.78 -9.73 53.49
CA GLY A 604 -15.82 -9.19 52.63
C GLY A 604 -16.20 -10.15 51.50
N GLU A 605 -17.16 -9.74 50.69
CA GLU A 605 -17.58 -10.46 49.48
C GLU A 605 -16.44 -10.48 48.44
N GLU A 606 -16.51 -11.39 47.48
CA GLU A 606 -15.55 -11.46 46.37
C GLU A 606 -16.10 -10.63 45.19
N ILE A 607 -15.32 -9.66 44.71
CA ILE A 607 -15.67 -8.82 43.55
C ILE A 607 -14.71 -9.19 42.42
N THR A 608 -15.22 -9.49 41.22
CA THR A 608 -14.36 -9.80 40.06
C THR A 608 -14.29 -8.62 39.13
N LEU A 609 -13.09 -8.07 38.91
CA LEU A 609 -12.83 -6.98 37.97
C LEU A 609 -12.32 -7.53 36.64
N GLU A 610 -12.89 -7.08 35.52
CA GLU A 610 -12.35 -7.27 34.18
C GLU A 610 -11.39 -6.11 33.86
N VAL A 611 -10.09 -6.35 34.05
CA VAL A 611 -9.05 -5.35 33.79
C VAL A 611 -8.73 -5.33 32.29
N PRO A 612 -8.93 -4.21 31.56
CA PRO A 612 -8.65 -4.16 30.12
C PRO A 612 -7.15 -4.30 29.84
N VAL A 613 -6.82 -5.04 28.79
CA VAL A 613 -5.44 -5.29 28.33
C VAL A 613 -5.32 -4.86 26.87
N SER A 614 -4.36 -3.99 26.58
CA SER A 614 -4.12 -3.47 25.22
C SER A 614 -2.64 -3.53 24.84
N GLY A 615 -2.34 -3.70 23.56
CA GLY A 615 -0.96 -3.77 23.08
C GLY A 615 -0.82 -3.77 21.56
N SER A 616 0.40 -3.98 21.08
CA SER A 616 0.66 -4.17 19.65
C SER A 616 1.86 -5.10 19.40
N MET A 617 1.75 -5.92 18.36
CA MET A 617 2.79 -6.79 17.83
C MET A 617 3.33 -6.23 16.51
N PHE A 618 4.61 -6.46 16.23
CA PHE A 618 5.19 -6.22 14.91
C PHE A 618 6.20 -7.30 14.54
N ARG A 619 6.31 -7.62 13.25
CA ARG A 619 7.25 -8.60 12.71
C ARG A 619 8.62 -7.95 12.48
N PRO A 620 9.67 -8.27 13.26
CA PRO A 620 10.99 -7.71 13.03
C PRO A 620 11.56 -8.21 11.69
N VAL A 621 12.21 -7.31 10.94
CA VAL A 621 12.81 -7.66 9.64
C VAL A 621 14.07 -8.49 9.88
N ASP A 622 14.07 -9.74 9.40
CA ASP A 622 15.25 -10.61 9.42
C ASP A 622 16.40 -9.99 8.59
N GLU A 623 17.31 -9.33 9.31
CA GLU A 623 18.52 -8.68 8.79
C GLU A 623 19.36 -9.65 7.94
N GLY A 624 19.46 -10.91 8.36
CA GLY A 624 20.24 -11.94 7.67
C GLY A 624 19.66 -12.27 6.29
N LYS A 625 18.35 -12.51 6.21
CA LYS A 625 17.63 -12.70 4.95
C LYS A 625 17.67 -11.43 4.09
N ARG A 626 17.47 -10.24 4.68
CA ARG A 626 17.54 -8.94 3.99
C ARG A 626 18.87 -8.75 3.26
N TRP A 627 19.99 -8.92 3.97
CA TRP A 627 21.31 -8.79 3.37
C TRP A 627 21.63 -9.93 2.39
N LEU A 628 21.20 -11.17 2.65
CA LEU A 628 21.40 -12.29 1.74
C LEU A 628 20.68 -12.08 0.39
N ILE A 629 19.43 -11.62 0.41
CA ILE A 629 18.65 -11.31 -0.80
C ILE A 629 19.30 -10.16 -1.58
N LEU A 630 19.70 -9.08 -0.89
CA LEU A 630 20.36 -7.93 -1.53
C LEU A 630 21.70 -8.32 -2.18
N ILE A 631 22.50 -9.14 -1.52
CA ILE A 631 23.76 -9.67 -2.08
C ILE A 631 23.49 -10.60 -3.26
N ALA A 632 22.46 -11.46 -3.19
CA ALA A 632 22.09 -12.35 -4.29
C ALA A 632 21.63 -11.57 -5.54
N LEU A 633 20.83 -10.52 -5.36
CA LEU A 633 20.41 -9.61 -6.44
C LEU A 633 21.60 -8.85 -7.05
N LEU A 634 22.51 -8.33 -6.22
CA LEU A 634 23.73 -7.65 -6.68
C LEU A 634 24.62 -8.58 -7.51
N VAL A 635 24.86 -9.81 -7.04
CA VAL A 635 25.63 -10.83 -7.77
C VAL A 635 24.92 -11.25 -9.05
N GLY A 636 23.58 -11.37 -9.04
CA GLY A 636 22.78 -11.64 -10.22
C GLY A 636 22.91 -10.55 -11.30
N ALA A 637 22.83 -9.28 -10.92
CA ALA A 637 22.98 -8.13 -11.82
C ALA A 637 24.40 -8.08 -12.43
N VAL A 638 25.45 -8.28 -11.63
CA VAL A 638 26.84 -8.34 -12.11
C VAL A 638 27.05 -9.55 -13.04
N GLY A 639 26.46 -10.71 -12.72
CA GLY A 639 26.48 -11.90 -13.57
C GLY A 639 25.80 -11.69 -14.92
N LEU A 640 24.65 -11.00 -14.94
CA LEU A 640 23.92 -10.66 -16.17
C LEU A 640 24.70 -9.66 -17.04
N ALA A 641 25.31 -8.64 -16.44
CA ALA A 641 26.18 -7.69 -17.13
C ALA A 641 27.42 -8.39 -17.75
N TRP A 642 28.01 -9.35 -17.03
CA TRP A 642 29.13 -10.16 -17.55
C TRP A 642 28.70 -11.07 -18.71
N ALA A 643 27.56 -11.75 -18.57
CA ALA A 643 27.04 -12.68 -19.58
C ALA A 643 26.62 -11.97 -20.88
N THR A 644 26.02 -10.79 -20.78
CA THR A 644 25.65 -9.96 -21.95
C THR A 644 26.89 -9.43 -22.67
N ALA A 645 27.90 -8.95 -21.94
CA ALA A 645 29.18 -8.52 -22.50
C ALA A 645 29.92 -9.64 -23.25
N GLU A 646 30.04 -10.83 -22.65
CA GLU A 646 30.68 -11.99 -23.29
C GLU A 646 29.89 -12.48 -24.51
N THR A 647 28.56 -12.43 -24.48
CA THR A 647 27.71 -12.77 -25.62
C THR A 647 27.92 -11.79 -26.78
N GLY A 648 27.93 -10.47 -26.48
CA GLY A 648 28.25 -9.43 -27.46
C GLY A 648 29.63 -9.63 -28.10
N ARG A 649 30.66 -9.87 -27.30
CA ARG A 649 32.03 -10.15 -27.74
C ARG A 649 32.11 -11.35 -28.68
N ARG A 650 31.41 -12.45 -28.35
CA ARG A 650 31.35 -13.65 -29.22
C ARG A 650 30.69 -13.39 -30.57
N LEU A 651 29.68 -12.52 -30.64
CA LEU A 651 28.95 -12.18 -31.87
C LEU A 651 29.66 -11.13 -32.73
N ALA A 652 30.30 -10.13 -32.11
CA ALA A 652 30.92 -9.00 -32.80
C ALA A 652 32.30 -9.33 -33.40
N ASP A 653 33.20 -9.93 -32.61
CA ASP A 653 34.64 -10.06 -32.92
C ASP A 653 34.95 -11.20 -33.91
N ARG A 654 34.45 -11.08 -35.13
CA ARG A 654 34.64 -12.04 -36.23
C ARG A 654 35.52 -11.45 -37.33
N TYR A 655 36.31 -12.29 -37.98
CA TYR A 655 37.02 -11.93 -39.21
C TYR A 655 36.01 -11.55 -40.29
N ARG A 656 36.12 -10.32 -40.82
CA ARG A 656 35.29 -9.78 -41.92
C ARG A 656 36.15 -9.70 -43.18
N LEU A 657 36.14 -10.78 -43.95
CA LEU A 657 37.08 -11.06 -45.05
C LEU A 657 36.60 -10.53 -46.42
N GLY A 658 35.29 -10.28 -46.56
CA GLY A 658 34.66 -9.90 -47.83
C GLY A 658 34.40 -11.10 -48.76
N ASP A 659 33.62 -10.86 -49.82
CA ASP A 659 32.98 -11.95 -50.58
C ASP A 659 33.87 -12.62 -51.65
N ASP A 660 34.96 -11.98 -52.07
CA ASP A 660 35.99 -12.56 -52.96
C ASP A 660 37.38 -12.45 -52.29
N LEU A 661 37.54 -13.11 -51.14
CA LEU A 661 38.87 -13.26 -50.53
C LEU A 661 39.76 -14.11 -51.45
N ARG A 662 40.94 -13.56 -51.77
CA ARG A 662 41.99 -14.26 -52.50
C ARG A 662 43.27 -14.33 -51.68
N TYR A 663 44.06 -15.37 -51.96
CA TYR A 663 45.35 -15.59 -51.35
C TYR A 663 46.42 -15.84 -52.41
N ALA A 664 47.63 -15.36 -52.17
CA ALA A 664 48.83 -15.80 -52.86
C ALA A 664 49.68 -16.65 -51.90
N ARG A 665 50.48 -17.58 -52.43
CA ARG A 665 51.54 -18.31 -51.69
C ARG A 665 52.77 -18.41 -52.62
N VAL A 666 53.73 -17.51 -52.43
CA VAL A 666 54.91 -17.34 -53.29
C VAL A 666 56.16 -17.82 -52.55
N GLN A 667 57.04 -18.57 -53.23
CA GLN A 667 58.32 -18.96 -52.64
C GLN A 667 59.29 -17.79 -52.67
N VAL A 668 59.78 -17.39 -51.49
CA VAL A 668 60.67 -16.25 -51.33
C VAL A 668 61.92 -16.61 -50.54
N ARG A 669 62.98 -15.82 -50.75
CA ARG A 669 64.15 -15.75 -49.89
C ARG A 669 64.15 -14.41 -49.17
N ILE A 670 64.39 -14.44 -47.87
CA ILE A 670 64.36 -13.27 -46.99
C ILE A 670 65.75 -13.09 -46.38
N ASP A 671 66.35 -11.92 -46.59
CA ASP A 671 67.59 -11.49 -45.95
C ASP A 671 67.38 -10.15 -45.22
N ALA A 672 68.37 -9.68 -44.47
CA ALA A 672 68.27 -8.44 -43.71
C ALA A 672 68.04 -7.18 -44.58
N GLY A 673 68.30 -7.26 -45.90
CA GLY A 673 68.04 -6.22 -46.89
C GLY A 673 66.73 -6.40 -47.67
N GLY A 674 65.91 -7.41 -47.36
CA GLY A 674 64.55 -7.53 -47.90
C GLY A 674 64.12 -8.94 -48.31
N VAL A 675 62.99 -8.99 -49.03
CA VAL A 675 62.40 -10.21 -49.59
C VAL A 675 62.56 -10.24 -51.11
N ARG A 676 62.93 -11.39 -51.67
CA ARG A 676 63.03 -11.63 -53.12
C ARG A 676 62.33 -12.93 -53.49
N ARG A 677 61.66 -12.98 -54.63
CA ARG A 677 61.03 -14.19 -55.16
C ARG A 677 62.10 -15.19 -55.64
N ARG A 678 61.84 -16.49 -55.52
CA ARG A 678 62.78 -17.56 -55.86
C ARG A 678 62.73 -17.98 -57.34
N ASP A 679 61.58 -17.80 -57.97
CA ASP A 679 61.20 -18.32 -59.29
C ASP A 679 60.97 -17.24 -60.37
N GLY A 680 61.28 -15.96 -60.09
CA GLY A 680 61.20 -14.87 -61.08
C GLY A 680 61.49 -13.48 -60.49
N ASP A 681 61.64 -12.48 -61.36
CA ASP A 681 62.09 -11.13 -60.99
C ASP A 681 61.02 -10.28 -60.28
N LEU A 682 59.74 -10.51 -60.57
CA LEU A 682 58.62 -9.78 -59.95
C LEU A 682 58.14 -10.51 -58.69
N LEU A 683 58.23 -9.83 -57.54
CA LEU A 683 57.90 -10.39 -56.22
C LEU A 683 56.50 -10.99 -56.14
N ILE A 684 55.52 -10.38 -56.79
CA ILE A 684 54.11 -10.77 -56.83
C ILE A 684 53.56 -10.51 -58.24
N THR A 685 52.79 -11.45 -58.79
CA THR A 685 52.03 -11.27 -60.05
C THR A 685 50.52 -11.51 -59.82
N PRO A 686 49.64 -11.08 -60.75
CA PRO A 686 48.21 -11.36 -60.64
C PRO A 686 47.85 -12.85 -60.60
N ASP A 687 48.64 -13.69 -61.28
CA ASP A 687 48.39 -15.13 -61.43
C ASP A 687 48.73 -15.94 -60.16
N ASP A 688 49.47 -15.35 -59.21
CA ASP A 688 49.72 -15.96 -57.90
C ASP A 688 48.43 -16.06 -57.05
N PHE A 689 47.39 -15.26 -57.34
CA PHE A 689 46.20 -15.11 -56.49
C PHE A 689 45.07 -16.10 -56.82
N ARG A 690 44.83 -17.02 -55.89
CA ARG A 690 43.74 -18.01 -55.93
C ARG A 690 42.60 -17.60 -54.99
N ARG A 691 41.36 -17.99 -55.30
CA ARG A 691 40.22 -17.79 -54.38
C ARG A 691 40.39 -18.65 -53.13
N ALA A 692 40.13 -18.08 -51.95
CA ALA A 692 40.26 -18.75 -50.67
C ALA A 692 39.07 -19.68 -50.34
N GLY A 693 37.87 -19.40 -50.88
CA GLY A 693 36.68 -20.22 -50.65
C GLY A 693 36.11 -20.18 -49.22
N VAL A 694 36.49 -19.18 -48.43
CA VAL A 694 36.07 -19.01 -47.02
C VAL A 694 34.88 -18.04 -46.88
N PRO A 695 34.03 -18.15 -45.85
CA PRO A 695 32.92 -17.24 -45.64
C PRO A 695 33.37 -15.79 -45.38
N ALA A 696 32.61 -14.82 -45.92
CA ALA A 696 32.89 -13.39 -45.77
C ALA A 696 32.92 -12.90 -44.32
N VAL A 697 32.23 -13.58 -43.39
CA VAL A 697 32.30 -13.35 -41.94
C VAL A 697 32.45 -14.68 -41.20
N THR A 698 33.52 -14.86 -40.42
CA THR A 698 33.77 -16.11 -39.66
C THR A 698 34.58 -15.91 -38.38
N SER A 699 34.49 -16.84 -37.43
CA SER A 699 35.28 -16.89 -36.20
C SER A 699 36.57 -17.72 -36.33
N ARG A 700 36.64 -18.60 -37.33
CA ARG A 700 37.80 -19.46 -37.66
C ARG A 700 37.80 -19.78 -39.15
N PHE A 701 38.97 -19.81 -39.79
CA PHE A 701 39.13 -20.29 -41.16
C PHE A 701 40.51 -20.90 -41.39
N GLU A 702 40.68 -21.59 -42.51
CA GLU A 702 41.97 -22.11 -42.96
C GLU A 702 42.16 -21.74 -44.43
N VAL A 703 43.34 -21.24 -44.78
CA VAL A 703 43.70 -20.83 -46.15
C VAL A 703 45.21 -20.97 -46.33
N ALA A 704 45.66 -21.44 -47.50
CA ALA A 704 47.07 -21.60 -47.84
C ALA A 704 47.91 -22.46 -46.85
N GLY A 705 47.30 -23.26 -45.97
CA GLY A 705 47.97 -24.02 -44.89
C GLY A 705 48.12 -23.27 -43.56
N LEU A 706 47.52 -22.08 -43.45
CA LEU A 706 47.42 -21.27 -42.24
C LEU A 706 46.03 -21.39 -41.62
N VAL A 707 45.97 -21.75 -40.33
CA VAL A 707 44.75 -21.76 -39.52
C VAL A 707 44.62 -20.45 -38.77
N PHE A 708 43.55 -19.71 -39.02
CA PHE A 708 43.19 -18.46 -38.35
C PHE A 708 42.10 -18.72 -37.33
N ASP A 709 42.33 -18.38 -36.05
CA ASP A 709 41.33 -18.45 -34.99
C ASP A 709 41.51 -17.32 -33.97
N ARG A 710 40.52 -17.11 -33.09
CA ARG A 710 40.50 -16.01 -32.10
C ARG A 710 40.65 -16.53 -30.67
N THR A 711 41.37 -15.78 -29.84
CA THR A 711 41.56 -16.04 -28.41
C THR A 711 40.95 -14.94 -27.55
N ALA A 712 40.21 -15.36 -26.52
CA ALA A 712 39.57 -14.49 -25.55
C ALA A 712 40.54 -14.12 -24.41
N PRO A 713 40.77 -12.83 -24.10
CA PRO A 713 41.35 -12.43 -22.83
C PRO A 713 40.38 -12.73 -21.67
N ILE A 714 40.94 -12.98 -20.48
CA ILE A 714 40.21 -13.27 -19.23
C ILE A 714 39.37 -12.06 -18.79
N VAL A 715 39.91 -10.84 -18.96
CA VAL A 715 39.17 -9.60 -18.71
C VAL A 715 38.13 -9.41 -19.84
N PRO A 716 36.82 -9.35 -19.54
CA PRO A 716 35.76 -9.31 -20.56
C PRO A 716 35.73 -7.99 -21.35
N LEU A 717 36.23 -6.90 -20.75
CA LEU A 717 36.32 -5.57 -21.37
C LEU A 717 37.40 -5.44 -22.45
N LEU A 718 38.26 -6.46 -22.62
CA LEU A 718 39.29 -6.48 -23.65
C LEU A 718 38.81 -7.23 -24.91
N PRO A 719 39.06 -6.70 -26.12
CA PRO A 719 38.64 -7.31 -27.38
C PRO A 719 39.34 -8.65 -27.61
N MET A 720 38.70 -9.54 -28.37
CA MET A 720 39.34 -10.77 -28.84
C MET A 720 40.61 -10.46 -29.63
N GLN A 721 41.63 -11.29 -29.47
CA GLN A 721 42.83 -11.23 -30.30
C GLN A 721 42.78 -12.31 -31.36
N GLY A 722 43.04 -11.96 -32.62
CA GLY A 722 43.23 -12.94 -33.67
C GLY A 722 44.63 -13.56 -33.59
N ARG A 723 44.75 -14.83 -33.97
CA ARG A 723 46.03 -15.52 -34.15
C ARG A 723 46.01 -16.40 -35.39
N VAL A 724 47.17 -16.60 -35.97
CA VAL A 724 47.42 -17.54 -37.06
C VAL A 724 48.35 -18.64 -36.58
N ARG A 725 48.15 -19.87 -37.05
CA ARG A 725 48.98 -21.05 -36.76
C ARG A 725 49.29 -21.80 -38.06
N ALA A 726 50.48 -22.37 -38.17
CA ALA A 726 50.85 -23.22 -39.29
C ALA A 726 51.01 -24.68 -38.84
N HIS A 727 50.58 -25.63 -39.68
CA HIS A 727 50.75 -27.05 -39.40
C HIS A 727 52.21 -27.47 -39.58
N GLY A 728 52.94 -27.68 -38.48
CA GLY A 728 54.33 -28.13 -38.45
C GLY A 728 55.39 -27.06 -38.82
N GLN A 729 55.07 -26.13 -39.72
CA GLN A 729 55.96 -25.05 -40.14
C GLN A 729 56.12 -23.95 -39.05
N LEU A 730 57.09 -23.05 -39.23
CA LEU A 730 57.27 -21.85 -38.41
C LEU A 730 56.46 -20.70 -39.04
N VAL A 731 55.61 -20.01 -38.27
CA VAL A 731 54.81 -18.88 -38.77
C VAL A 731 55.22 -17.57 -38.12
N LEU A 732 55.52 -16.56 -38.95
CA LEU A 732 55.72 -15.17 -38.53
C LEU A 732 54.74 -14.24 -39.24
N THR A 733 54.35 -13.16 -38.57
CA THR A 733 53.54 -12.06 -39.12
C THR A 733 54.32 -10.75 -39.19
N GLY A 734 54.26 -10.07 -40.33
CA GLY A 734 54.84 -8.73 -40.51
C GLY A 734 53.77 -7.66 -40.79
N VAL A 735 54.21 -6.40 -40.68
CA VAL A 735 53.39 -5.18 -40.77
C VAL A 735 52.35 -5.04 -39.65
N GLY A 736 52.56 -4.03 -38.79
CA GLY A 736 51.53 -3.52 -37.89
C GLY A 736 51.23 -4.35 -36.62
N THR A 737 52.07 -5.31 -36.25
CA THR A 737 51.99 -6.05 -34.97
C THR A 737 53.21 -5.76 -34.09
N PRO A 738 53.06 -5.65 -32.75
CA PRO A 738 54.17 -5.38 -31.83
C PRO A 738 55.06 -6.60 -31.56
N SER A 739 54.66 -7.79 -32.04
CA SER A 739 55.49 -8.98 -32.09
C SER A 739 55.24 -9.73 -33.40
N HIS A 740 56.20 -10.57 -33.81
CA HIS A 740 56.10 -11.42 -35.00
C HIS A 740 55.63 -12.85 -34.69
N VAL A 741 55.65 -13.26 -33.42
CA VAL A 741 55.20 -14.56 -32.89
C VAL A 741 54.43 -14.36 -31.58
N LEU A 742 53.64 -15.37 -31.18
CA LEU A 742 52.94 -15.45 -29.88
C LEU A 742 53.55 -16.47 -28.91
N ASP A 743 54.46 -17.33 -29.38
CA ASP A 743 55.18 -18.31 -28.56
C ASP A 743 56.63 -18.44 -29.02
N GLU A 744 57.52 -18.87 -28.13
CA GLU A 744 58.96 -19.00 -28.41
C GLU A 744 59.29 -19.89 -29.61
N LYS A 745 58.40 -20.83 -29.97
CA LYS A 745 58.59 -21.77 -31.07
C LYS A 745 57.92 -21.29 -32.36
N GLY A 746 57.31 -20.09 -32.37
CA GLY A 746 56.52 -19.55 -33.48
C GLY A 746 55.52 -20.56 -34.05
N SER A 747 54.82 -21.29 -33.17
CA SER A 747 53.69 -22.14 -33.59
C SER A 747 52.44 -21.31 -33.89
N ALA A 748 52.35 -20.13 -33.27
CA ALA A 748 51.35 -19.09 -33.50
C ALA A 748 51.97 -17.70 -33.66
N ALA A 749 51.28 -16.83 -34.38
CA ALA A 749 51.63 -15.41 -34.57
C ALA A 749 50.37 -14.51 -34.48
N PRO A 750 50.51 -13.22 -34.07
CA PRO A 750 49.37 -12.34 -33.81
C PRO A 750 48.70 -11.82 -35.08
N VAL A 751 47.37 -11.65 -35.07
CA VAL A 751 46.59 -11.16 -36.21
C VAL A 751 45.59 -10.12 -35.75
N ARG A 752 45.62 -8.91 -36.34
CA ARG A 752 44.54 -7.93 -36.16
C ARG A 752 43.39 -8.26 -37.11
N PHE A 753 42.14 -8.08 -36.66
CA PHE A 753 41.00 -8.11 -37.57
C PHE A 753 41.12 -6.95 -38.59
N PRO A 754 40.78 -7.15 -39.88
CA PRO A 754 40.11 -8.33 -40.47
C PRO A 754 41.04 -9.48 -40.90
N GLY A 755 42.36 -9.41 -40.66
CA GLY A 755 43.33 -10.43 -41.09
C GLY A 755 43.84 -10.27 -42.53
N THR A 756 43.17 -9.45 -43.34
CA THR A 756 43.64 -9.07 -44.69
C THR A 756 44.42 -7.75 -44.62
N GLY A 757 45.74 -7.81 -44.77
CA GLY A 757 46.62 -6.66 -44.57
C GLY A 757 47.89 -6.92 -43.74
N HIS A 758 48.07 -8.16 -43.26
CA HIS A 758 49.36 -8.64 -42.75
C HIS A 758 50.05 -9.52 -43.79
N LEU A 759 51.38 -9.52 -43.79
CA LEU A 759 52.16 -10.54 -44.49
C LEU A 759 52.33 -11.74 -43.55
N TYR A 760 52.24 -12.94 -44.11
CA TYR A 760 52.40 -14.20 -43.39
C TYR A 760 53.57 -14.97 -43.97
N LEU A 761 54.50 -15.40 -43.13
CA LEU A 761 55.69 -16.13 -43.55
C LEU A 761 55.66 -17.54 -42.97
N LEU A 762 55.52 -18.55 -43.82
CA LEU A 762 55.69 -19.95 -43.43
C LEU A 762 57.13 -20.33 -43.76
N LEU A 763 58.02 -20.25 -42.77
CA LEU A 763 59.41 -20.61 -42.98
C LEU A 763 59.55 -22.14 -43.05
N GLN A 764 60.34 -22.59 -44.02
CA GLN A 764 60.66 -24.01 -44.17
C GLN A 764 61.77 -24.36 -43.15
N PRO A 765 61.79 -25.59 -42.59
CA PRO A 765 62.91 -26.01 -41.75
C PRO A 765 64.23 -25.87 -42.53
N PRO A 766 65.33 -25.41 -41.92
CA PRO A 766 66.61 -25.36 -42.60
C PRO A 766 67.03 -26.78 -43.01
N ALA A 767 67.08 -27.04 -44.32
CA ALA A 767 67.76 -28.22 -44.84
C ALA A 767 69.23 -28.21 -44.37
N GLU A 768 69.78 -29.39 -44.09
CA GLU A 768 71.09 -29.60 -43.46
C GLU A 768 72.19 -28.74 -44.12
N ARG A 769 72.58 -27.64 -43.45
CA ARG A 769 73.48 -26.63 -44.05
C ARG A 769 74.94 -27.03 -43.91
N THR A 770 75.64 -27.13 -45.04
CA THR A 770 77.09 -26.97 -45.07
C THR A 770 77.47 -25.56 -44.58
N PRO A 771 78.53 -25.41 -43.75
CA PRO A 771 78.78 -24.17 -43.01
C PRO A 771 79.53 -23.11 -43.84
N GLU A 772 78.93 -22.59 -44.92
CA GLU A 772 79.37 -21.33 -45.55
C GLU A 772 78.27 -20.66 -46.39
N THR A 773 78.30 -19.32 -46.42
CA THR A 773 77.63 -18.41 -47.38
C THR A 773 76.15 -18.65 -47.77
N SER A 774 75.22 -18.52 -46.82
CA SER A 774 73.86 -17.99 -47.13
C SER A 774 73.16 -17.34 -45.93
N ASP A 775 73.15 -16.00 -45.86
CA ASP A 775 72.47 -15.26 -44.76
C ASP A 775 70.93 -15.32 -44.83
N GLY A 776 70.39 -15.62 -46.01
CA GLY A 776 68.95 -15.66 -46.26
C GLY A 776 68.24 -16.90 -45.70
N LEU A 777 66.95 -16.73 -45.41
CA LEU A 777 66.00 -17.79 -45.03
C LEU A 777 65.03 -18.05 -46.19
N ASP A 778 64.74 -19.32 -46.47
CA ASP A 778 63.72 -19.72 -47.47
C ASP A 778 62.35 -19.86 -46.79
N ALA A 779 61.34 -19.19 -47.34
CA ALA A 779 60.00 -19.12 -46.77
C ALA A 779 58.92 -19.04 -47.86
N ASP A 780 57.70 -19.43 -47.50
CA ASP A 780 56.53 -19.19 -48.34
C ASP A 780 55.84 -17.92 -47.85
N LEU A 781 55.85 -16.87 -48.67
CA LEU A 781 55.13 -15.62 -48.45
C LEU A 781 53.65 -15.84 -48.80
N VAL A 782 52.79 -15.80 -47.79
CA VAL A 782 51.33 -15.83 -47.94
C VAL A 782 50.75 -14.44 -47.71
N LEU A 783 49.92 -13.99 -48.66
CA LEU A 783 49.24 -12.69 -48.62
C LEU A 783 47.74 -12.91 -48.76
N LEU A 784 46.93 -12.23 -47.93
CA LEU A 784 45.47 -12.30 -47.96
C LEU A 784 44.88 -10.95 -48.41
N VAL A 785 44.09 -10.97 -49.49
CA VAL A 785 43.60 -9.79 -50.20
C VAL A 785 42.10 -9.91 -50.51
N PRO A 786 41.26 -8.94 -50.13
CA PRO A 786 39.87 -8.86 -50.58
C PRO A 786 39.84 -8.28 -52.01
N ALA A 787 39.46 -9.08 -53.00
CA ALA A 787 39.37 -8.62 -54.39
C ALA A 787 38.09 -7.81 -54.60
N ARG A 788 38.21 -6.54 -55.02
CA ARG A 788 37.05 -5.70 -55.37
C ARG A 788 36.67 -5.96 -56.82
N HIS A 789 35.43 -6.40 -57.05
CA HIS A 789 34.93 -6.84 -58.38
C HIS A 789 35.87 -7.86 -59.06
N GLY A 790 36.49 -8.73 -58.27
CA GLY A 790 37.44 -9.75 -58.75
C GLY A 790 38.82 -9.24 -59.17
N SER A 791 39.10 -7.94 -59.06
CA SER A 791 40.42 -7.35 -59.35
C SER A 791 41.34 -7.36 -58.13
N VAL A 792 42.59 -7.76 -58.35
CA VAL A 792 43.68 -7.75 -57.35
C VAL A 792 44.77 -6.70 -57.64
N GLY A 793 44.70 -5.97 -58.77
CA GLY A 793 45.78 -5.09 -59.22
C GLY A 793 46.14 -3.96 -58.25
N GLY A 794 45.14 -3.27 -57.69
CA GLY A 794 45.35 -2.23 -56.67
C GLY A 794 46.02 -2.77 -55.38
N PRO A 795 45.49 -3.85 -54.79
CA PRO A 795 46.15 -4.56 -53.69
C PRO A 795 47.58 -5.04 -54.00
N ILE A 796 47.88 -5.51 -55.21
CA ILE A 796 49.23 -5.93 -55.62
C ILE A 796 50.18 -4.73 -55.64
N ALA A 797 49.77 -3.60 -56.25
CA ALA A 797 50.58 -2.39 -56.28
C ALA A 797 50.90 -1.88 -54.86
N ARG A 798 49.92 -1.96 -53.94
CA ARG A 798 50.15 -1.67 -52.52
C ARG A 798 51.12 -2.67 -51.87
N TRP A 799 50.87 -3.97 -51.97
CA TRP A 799 51.74 -4.99 -51.36
C TRP A 799 53.19 -4.92 -51.85
N THR A 800 53.41 -4.63 -53.14
CA THR A 800 54.76 -4.43 -53.68
C THR A 800 55.43 -3.18 -53.09
N ALA A 801 54.70 -2.08 -52.88
CA ALA A 801 55.23 -0.88 -52.22
C ALA A 801 55.49 -1.13 -50.72
N ASP A 802 54.55 -1.77 -50.02
CA ASP A 802 54.67 -2.09 -48.59
C ASP A 802 55.89 -3.00 -48.34
N LEU A 803 56.06 -4.08 -49.12
CA LEU A 803 57.16 -5.04 -48.94
C LEU A 803 58.54 -4.47 -49.34
N THR A 804 58.60 -3.54 -50.29
CA THR A 804 59.87 -2.89 -50.70
C THR A 804 60.25 -1.71 -49.82
N SER A 805 59.31 -1.11 -49.09
CA SER A 805 59.56 -0.05 -48.10
C SER A 805 59.62 -0.55 -46.66
N TYR A 806 59.29 -1.82 -46.39
CA TYR A 806 59.36 -2.42 -45.06
C TYR A 806 60.79 -2.46 -44.52
N THR A 807 61.05 -1.81 -43.39
CA THR A 807 62.40 -1.68 -42.80
C THR A 807 62.73 -2.76 -41.76
N GLN A 808 61.73 -3.42 -41.17
CA GLN A 808 61.91 -4.39 -40.08
C GLN A 808 62.26 -5.82 -40.54
N TRP A 809 62.83 -5.98 -41.75
CA TRP A 809 63.33 -7.28 -42.21
C TRP A 809 64.40 -7.90 -41.28
N PRO A 810 65.33 -7.14 -40.67
CA PRO A 810 66.25 -7.69 -39.67
C PRO A 810 65.54 -8.30 -38.46
N GLU A 811 64.51 -7.63 -37.92
CA GLU A 811 63.73 -8.10 -36.77
C GLU A 811 62.97 -9.40 -37.09
N ILE A 812 62.41 -9.52 -38.31
CA ILE A 812 61.78 -10.76 -38.79
C ILE A 812 62.81 -11.90 -38.91
N VAL A 813 64.00 -11.62 -39.45
CA VAL A 813 65.07 -12.63 -39.60
C VAL A 813 65.60 -13.07 -38.23
N GLU A 814 65.76 -12.16 -37.28
CA GLU A 814 66.17 -12.47 -35.90
C GLU A 814 65.09 -13.29 -35.16
N ALA A 815 63.83 -12.87 -35.20
CA ALA A 815 62.72 -13.60 -34.59
C ALA A 815 62.56 -15.01 -35.18
N ALA A 816 62.77 -15.18 -36.49
CA ALA A 816 62.77 -16.49 -37.12
C ALA A 816 63.96 -17.36 -36.66
N ARG A 817 65.18 -16.81 -36.63
CA ARG A 817 66.39 -17.50 -36.13
C ARG A 817 66.21 -17.93 -34.66
N ALA A 818 65.67 -17.06 -33.80
CA ALA A 818 65.39 -17.36 -32.40
C ALA A 818 64.35 -18.49 -32.24
N ALA A 819 63.27 -18.47 -33.03
CA ALA A 819 62.22 -19.48 -32.96
C ALA A 819 62.67 -20.86 -33.50
N PHE A 820 63.55 -20.90 -34.53
CA PHE A 820 64.22 -22.14 -34.93
C PHE A 820 65.09 -22.70 -33.80
N ALA A 821 65.94 -21.88 -33.17
CA ALA A 821 66.77 -22.30 -32.05
C ALA A 821 65.95 -22.74 -30.80
N ALA A 822 64.72 -22.24 -30.62
CA ALA A 822 63.79 -22.73 -29.61
C ALA A 822 63.17 -24.10 -29.96
N ARG A 823 62.87 -24.34 -31.25
CA ARG A 823 62.42 -25.67 -31.73
C ARG A 823 63.51 -26.72 -31.61
N GLU A 824 64.75 -26.41 -31.97
CA GLU A 824 65.90 -27.31 -31.85
C GLU A 824 66.18 -27.70 -30.38
N ARG A 825 66.26 -26.72 -29.48
CA ARG A 825 66.38 -26.97 -28.02
C ARG A 825 65.23 -27.84 -27.48
N GLY A 826 64.02 -27.68 -28.02
CA GLY A 826 62.86 -28.50 -27.67
C GLY A 826 62.79 -29.87 -28.35
N SER A 827 63.69 -30.18 -29.28
CA SER A 827 63.72 -31.42 -30.07
C SER A 827 64.93 -32.31 -29.76
N ALA A 828 65.94 -31.79 -29.06
CA ALA A 828 67.06 -32.57 -28.56
C ALA A 828 66.58 -33.68 -27.59
N PRO A 829 67.02 -34.94 -27.73
CA PRO A 829 66.55 -36.04 -26.90
C PRO A 829 67.00 -35.85 -25.45
N ALA A 830 66.05 -35.88 -24.51
CA ALA A 830 66.32 -35.70 -23.09
C ALA A 830 67.27 -36.79 -22.54
N GLY A 831 68.52 -36.41 -22.28
CA GLY A 831 69.54 -37.29 -21.72
C GLY A 831 69.11 -37.85 -20.37
N ARG A 832 69.10 -39.19 -20.23
CA ARG A 832 68.75 -39.88 -18.98
C ARG A 832 69.72 -39.51 -17.85
N SER A 833 69.31 -38.64 -16.94
CA SER A 833 69.83 -38.63 -15.56
C SER A 833 69.04 -39.62 -14.69
N PRO A 834 69.68 -40.37 -13.76
CA PRO A 834 68.99 -41.40 -12.97
C PRO A 834 68.05 -40.80 -11.93
N ARG A 835 66.97 -41.53 -11.58
CA ARG A 835 66.20 -41.27 -10.36
C ARG A 835 66.95 -41.82 -9.13
N PRO A 836 67.28 -41.00 -8.12
CA PRO A 836 67.52 -41.49 -6.77
C PRO A 836 66.20 -41.95 -6.14
N GLY A 837 66.26 -42.89 -5.20
CA GLY A 837 65.08 -43.46 -4.55
C GLY A 837 64.47 -42.62 -3.42
N ARG A 838 63.35 -43.09 -2.86
CA ARG A 838 62.76 -42.57 -1.63
C ARG A 838 63.77 -42.61 -0.47
N LEU A 839 63.90 -41.49 0.25
CA LEU A 839 64.12 -41.52 1.70
C LEU A 839 62.93 -40.84 2.40
N ARG A 840 62.77 -41.11 3.69
CA ARG A 840 61.48 -41.00 4.40
C ARG A 840 61.62 -40.17 5.67
N ARG A 841 60.87 -39.05 5.74
CA ARG A 841 60.37 -38.37 6.96
C ARG A 841 61.43 -37.83 7.95
N ALA A 842 61.53 -36.50 8.08
CA ALA A 842 61.21 -35.76 9.33
C ALA A 842 61.55 -34.25 9.23
N ASP A 843 60.59 -33.43 9.63
CA ASP A 843 60.63 -32.09 10.25
C ASP A 843 61.94 -31.28 10.29
N ARG A 844 61.92 -30.08 9.66
CA ARG A 844 62.08 -28.79 10.37
C ARG A 844 61.83 -27.55 9.50
N ARG A 845 61.02 -26.61 10.03
CA ARG A 845 61.14 -25.14 9.82
C ARG A 845 62.42 -24.64 10.53
N PRO A 846 62.99 -23.43 10.27
CA PRO A 846 62.28 -22.22 9.82
C PRO A 846 63.04 -21.27 8.83
N SER A 847 62.37 -20.15 8.50
CA SER A 847 62.88 -18.78 8.24
C SER A 847 64.02 -18.49 7.25
N SER A 848 63.77 -17.57 6.30
CA SER A 848 64.49 -16.28 6.12
C SER A 848 64.14 -15.67 4.72
N ALA A 849 63.83 -14.37 4.59
CA ALA A 849 64.72 -13.28 4.10
C ALA A 849 64.95 -13.26 2.56
N SER A 850 65.23 -12.14 1.88
CA SER A 850 65.03 -10.68 2.13
C SER A 850 65.36 -9.90 0.82
N GLU A 851 64.96 -8.62 0.73
CA GLU A 851 65.45 -7.57 -0.21
C GLU A 851 65.26 -7.76 -1.75
N ALA A 852 65.27 -6.74 -2.62
CA ALA A 852 65.04 -5.27 -2.58
C ALA A 852 65.21 -4.70 -4.02
N PRO A 853 65.09 -3.37 -4.30
CA PRO A 853 64.43 -2.25 -3.61
C PRO A 853 63.13 -1.87 -4.38
N ALA A 854 62.56 -0.65 -4.57
CA ALA A 854 62.81 0.78 -4.25
C ALA A 854 61.43 1.53 -4.36
N THR A 855 61.17 2.82 -4.07
CA THR A 855 61.98 4.01 -3.66
C THR A 855 61.07 5.02 -2.87
N THR A 856 61.53 6.28 -2.73
CA THR A 856 60.80 7.53 -2.36
C THR A 856 59.35 7.67 -2.88
N ALA A 857 58.39 8.33 -2.21
CA ALA A 857 58.41 9.48 -1.27
C ALA A 857 57.00 9.66 -0.59
N THR A 858 56.67 10.55 0.38
CA THR A 858 57.37 11.36 1.41
C THR A 858 56.33 12.16 2.26
N THR A 859 56.73 12.67 3.45
CA THR A 859 56.07 13.64 4.38
C THR A 859 54.92 13.23 5.33
N ASP A 860 55.14 13.60 6.60
CA ASP A 860 54.26 13.73 7.80
C ASP A 860 53.27 14.93 7.70
N PRO A 861 52.33 15.25 8.64
CA PRO A 861 52.47 15.10 10.11
C PRO A 861 51.26 14.64 10.98
N ALA A 862 51.58 13.81 11.99
CA ALA A 862 51.20 13.84 13.43
C ALA A 862 49.85 14.41 13.97
N VAL A 863 49.25 13.67 14.92
CA VAL A 863 48.59 14.11 16.21
C VAL A 863 48.35 12.87 17.12
N PRO A 864 48.29 12.96 18.48
CA PRO A 864 48.82 11.88 19.35
C PRO A 864 47.83 11.05 20.22
N ASP A 865 48.40 10.11 21.00
CA ASP A 865 47.79 9.15 21.95
C ASP A 865 46.87 9.71 23.05
N LEU A 866 46.01 8.84 23.63
CA LEU A 866 45.76 8.83 25.09
C LEU A 866 45.19 7.50 25.68
N VAL A 867 46.10 6.75 26.34
CA VAL A 867 45.90 6.01 27.63
C VAL A 867 45.05 4.72 27.68
N THR A 868 45.25 3.95 28.77
CA THR A 868 44.97 2.51 28.94
C THR A 868 44.23 2.17 30.25
N GLY A 869 43.55 1.01 30.27
CA GLY A 869 43.02 0.33 31.48
C GLY A 869 41.65 -0.33 31.25
N ALA A 870 41.27 -1.45 31.86
CA ALA A 870 42.00 -2.45 32.66
C ALA A 870 41.27 -3.82 32.62
N ARG A 871 41.85 -4.90 33.19
CA ARG A 871 41.24 -6.25 33.30
C ARG A 871 40.51 -6.44 34.63
N PRO A 872 39.42 -7.26 34.67
CA PRO A 872 39.49 -8.67 35.11
C PRO A 872 38.56 -9.60 34.26
N ALA A 873 38.44 -10.93 34.45
CA ALA A 873 39.35 -12.01 34.90
C ALA A 873 38.75 -13.37 34.44
N ASP A 874 39.54 -14.45 34.35
CA ASP A 874 39.10 -15.75 33.81
C ASP A 874 38.19 -16.59 34.76
N THR A 875 37.16 -17.21 34.20
CA THR A 875 36.55 -18.47 34.69
C THR A 875 36.33 -19.44 33.51
N GLY A 876 36.77 -20.69 33.65
CA GLY A 876 36.73 -21.69 32.58
C GLY A 876 35.54 -22.68 32.67
N PRO A 877 35.13 -23.31 31.55
CA PRO A 877 34.01 -24.23 31.52
C PRO A 877 34.36 -25.65 32.01
N PRO A 878 33.41 -26.40 32.61
CA PRO A 878 33.59 -27.79 32.99
C PRO A 878 33.41 -28.76 31.82
N SER A 879 34.09 -29.90 31.87
CA SER A 879 33.96 -31.01 30.90
C SER A 879 33.11 -32.16 31.46
N PHE A 880 32.22 -32.70 30.64
CA PHE A 880 31.57 -34.00 30.87
C PHE A 880 31.62 -34.87 29.60
N GLY A 881 31.48 -36.19 29.75
CA GLY A 881 31.51 -37.16 28.68
C GLY A 881 30.90 -38.50 29.07
N ASP A 882 31.10 -39.50 28.20
CA ASP A 882 30.66 -40.90 28.26
C ASP A 882 29.16 -41.22 28.06
N GLY A 883 28.90 -42.10 27.08
CA GLY A 883 27.79 -43.08 27.13
C GLY A 883 26.57 -42.90 26.20
N PRO A 884 26.57 -43.53 25.00
CA PRO A 884 25.34 -43.73 24.21
C PRO A 884 24.66 -45.10 24.50
N PRO A 885 23.32 -45.16 24.62
CA PRO A 885 22.57 -46.42 24.69
C PRO A 885 22.17 -46.96 23.31
N SER A 886 21.94 -48.27 23.19
CA SER A 886 21.62 -48.94 21.91
C SER A 886 20.50 -49.99 22.01
N PHE A 887 19.38 -49.76 21.35
CA PHE A 887 18.30 -50.70 21.01
C PHE A 887 17.59 -50.17 19.74
N GLY A 888 16.91 -50.95 18.89
CA GLY A 888 16.69 -52.40 18.81
C GLY A 888 15.78 -52.71 17.60
N ASP A 889 15.89 -53.89 16.96
CA ASP A 889 15.27 -54.17 15.65
C ASP A 889 13.73 -54.15 15.59
N GLY A 890 13.17 -53.76 14.44
CA GLY A 890 11.72 -53.71 14.21
C GLY A 890 11.26 -53.47 12.76
N SER A 891 11.52 -54.41 11.84
CA SER A 891 10.91 -54.43 10.49
C SER A 891 9.89 -55.56 10.35
N PRO A 892 8.82 -55.38 9.54
CA PRO A 892 8.58 -56.42 8.52
C PRO A 892 8.05 -55.93 7.15
N SER A 893 8.67 -56.47 6.10
CA SER A 893 8.09 -56.87 4.79
C SER A 893 7.15 -55.94 4.00
N SER A 894 7.63 -55.50 2.83
CA SER A 894 6.78 -55.30 1.64
C SER A 894 6.55 -56.64 0.90
N PRO A 895 5.42 -56.83 0.21
CA PRO A 895 5.31 -57.74 -0.93
C PRO A 895 5.35 -56.98 -2.27
N SER A 896 5.98 -57.57 -3.30
CA SER A 896 6.10 -56.97 -4.64
C SER A 896 5.33 -57.76 -5.70
N ARG A 897 4.71 -57.07 -6.68
CA ARG A 897 5.00 -57.19 -8.13
C ARG A 897 3.86 -56.75 -9.08
N ARG A 898 4.26 -55.97 -10.09
CA ARG A 898 3.90 -56.06 -11.53
C ARG A 898 2.41 -56.08 -11.94
N GLY A 899 1.99 -55.03 -12.63
CA GLY A 899 0.86 -55.05 -13.59
C GLY A 899 1.03 -53.97 -14.67
N ARG A 900 1.42 -54.36 -15.90
CA ARG A 900 1.41 -53.47 -17.08
C ARG A 900 0.14 -53.76 -17.89
N THR A 901 -0.62 -52.72 -18.24
CA THR A 901 -1.28 -52.62 -19.56
C THR A 901 -1.71 -51.19 -19.86
N ARG A 902 -1.68 -50.81 -21.14
CA ARG A 902 -2.28 -49.58 -21.71
C ARG A 902 -2.76 -49.92 -23.12
N PRO A 903 -4.05 -49.70 -23.41
CA PRO A 903 -4.50 -49.17 -24.70
C PRO A 903 -5.49 -47.98 -24.44
N THR A 904 -5.70 -46.93 -25.25
CA THR A 904 -5.90 -46.75 -26.71
C THR A 904 -7.17 -47.45 -27.24
N SER A 905 -8.13 -46.86 -27.97
CA SER A 905 -8.47 -45.46 -28.35
C SER A 905 -9.64 -45.49 -29.38
N TRP A 906 -10.26 -44.33 -29.69
CA TRP A 906 -11.23 -44.04 -30.79
C TRP A 906 -12.74 -44.37 -30.56
N ASP A 907 -13.55 -43.39 -31.01
CA ASP A 907 -14.86 -43.41 -31.72
C ASP A 907 -16.26 -43.68 -31.08
N ASP A 908 -16.99 -42.55 -30.96
CA ASP A 908 -18.33 -42.22 -31.51
C ASP A 908 -19.71 -42.63 -30.90
N PRO A 909 -20.78 -41.82 -31.14
CA PRO A 909 -22.16 -41.97 -30.60
C PRO A 909 -23.13 -42.50 -31.71
N PRO A 910 -24.48 -42.25 -31.76
CA PRO A 910 -25.45 -41.69 -30.80
C PRO A 910 -26.82 -42.44 -30.66
N SER A 911 -27.60 -42.11 -29.63
CA SER A 911 -29.10 -42.05 -29.66
C SER A 911 -29.58 -41.24 -28.43
N ARG A 912 -30.56 -40.33 -28.40
CA ARG A 912 -31.85 -39.99 -29.08
C ARG A 912 -33.12 -40.47 -28.35
N ASP A 913 -33.97 -39.48 -28.05
CA ASP A 913 -35.41 -39.51 -27.71
C ASP A 913 -35.90 -40.24 -26.45
N ARG A 914 -36.28 -39.43 -25.44
CA ARG A 914 -37.68 -39.35 -24.94
C ARG A 914 -37.96 -37.94 -24.39
N ARG A 915 -39.25 -37.57 -24.32
CA ARG A 915 -39.75 -36.24 -23.91
C ARG A 915 -40.82 -36.36 -22.82
N ASP A 916 -41.30 -35.19 -22.40
CA ASP A 916 -42.57 -34.91 -21.70
C ASP A 916 -42.60 -35.25 -20.19
N PRO A 917 -43.43 -34.57 -19.38
CA PRO A 917 -43.70 -33.12 -19.36
C PRO A 917 -43.67 -32.52 -17.92
N PRO A 918 -43.71 -31.18 -17.74
CA PRO A 918 -43.83 -30.57 -16.41
C PRO A 918 -45.26 -30.64 -15.84
N PRO A 919 -45.45 -30.71 -14.50
CA PRO A 919 -46.76 -30.59 -13.87
C PRO A 919 -47.24 -29.13 -13.83
N ALA A 920 -48.57 -28.94 -13.83
CA ALA A 920 -49.22 -27.63 -13.86
C ALA A 920 -49.56 -27.07 -12.47
N SER A 921 -49.77 -25.75 -12.41
CA SER A 921 -50.27 -25.03 -11.23
C SER A 921 -51.78 -25.19 -11.03
N GLN A 922 -52.23 -25.08 -9.77
CA GLN A 922 -53.59 -24.64 -9.40
C GLN A 922 -53.56 -23.92 -8.03
N PRO A 923 -54.57 -23.06 -7.71
CA PRO A 923 -54.49 -22.07 -6.64
C PRO A 923 -55.26 -22.46 -5.36
N SER A 924 -55.04 -21.68 -4.30
CA SER A 924 -55.91 -21.61 -3.12
C SER A 924 -56.40 -20.17 -2.88
N THR A 925 -57.67 -20.02 -2.51
CA THR A 925 -58.39 -18.75 -2.31
C THR A 925 -58.43 -18.33 -0.83
N PRO A 926 -58.69 -17.04 -0.52
CA PRO A 926 -58.59 -16.50 0.84
C PRO A 926 -59.78 -16.85 1.74
N THR A 927 -59.60 -16.63 3.04
CA THR A 927 -60.66 -16.58 4.07
C THR A 927 -60.56 -15.26 4.85
N SER A 928 -61.70 -14.78 5.37
CA SER A 928 -61.85 -13.42 5.92
C SER A 928 -62.69 -13.38 7.21
N SER A 929 -62.18 -12.71 8.23
CA SER A 929 -62.85 -12.23 9.47
C SER A 929 -61.83 -11.30 10.17
N ASP A 930 -61.98 -9.98 10.30
CA ASP A 930 -63.04 -9.19 10.97
C ASP A 930 -63.31 -9.63 12.43
N ASP A 931 -62.86 -8.83 13.41
CA ASP A 931 -63.76 -8.00 14.25
C ASP A 931 -63.04 -7.03 15.24
N GLY A 932 -63.07 -5.72 14.93
CA GLY A 932 -62.99 -4.55 15.85
C GLY A 932 -61.76 -4.30 16.76
N PRO A 933 -61.75 -3.22 17.58
CA PRO A 933 -62.61 -2.02 17.59
C PRO A 933 -61.84 -0.67 17.39
N PRO A 934 -62.53 0.48 17.18
CA PRO A 934 -61.89 1.79 16.98
C PRO A 934 -61.61 2.58 18.29
N PRO A 935 -60.68 3.55 18.28
CA PRO A 935 -60.41 4.44 19.42
C PRO A 935 -61.51 5.50 19.64
N ALA A 936 -61.60 6.01 20.87
CA ALA A 936 -62.53 7.08 21.26
C ALA A 936 -61.83 8.45 21.30
N PHE A 937 -62.63 9.53 21.20
CA PHE A 937 -62.17 10.89 21.48
C PHE A 937 -61.89 11.08 22.98
N GLY A 938 -60.79 11.77 23.29
CA GLY A 938 -60.42 12.30 24.61
C GLY A 938 -59.50 13.48 24.42
#